data_AF-A0A830H696-F1
#
_entry.id   AF-A0A830H696-F1
#
_cell.length_a   1.000
_cell.length_b   1.000
_cell.length_c   1.000
_cell.angle_alpha   90.00
_cell.angle_beta   90.00
_cell.angle_gamma   90.00
#
_symmetry.space_group_name_H-M   'P 1'
#
loop_
_entity.id
_entity.type
_entity.pdbx_description
1 polymer ?
#
loop_
_entity_poly.entity_id
_entity_poly.type
_entity_poly.pdbx_seq_one_letter_code
_entity_poly.pdbx_strand_id
1 'polypeptide(L)'
;MFMSSCFFFTTRAQCPGSDCPDYDSGGGFGSGSGSGSGEAHNLPCSGHGSTHQGSCVCNNAIPNEENLVGHTGANCEIKVTYARESASENMWKDMNGDLKGNEMQCWVVDADMASESWNYLSVQLERTTAQGDPDLYGLFFGGPGTLGARVPSTSTTGYDFSETSSGSHPTVVEVVSRNDFKARLDAGAAWTKVYLCVYAWNEPTSYSMSARTSQCPSGFTEAGAPTECSTPLGIAAGSEEYHGSCSNAGKCECAAMHRAPDSGEVYEGLGFDDCTATFEVTDDDFQVDVTLHRLDAPEKPNNGTSFWTGSGASHSYLYLKRASPPGSSYTQYDLRPSFDYNHRDTSVVHLVNGTDGFRRGVWYAGIHGTGVVNSNYSISIQRFACPSGCSGRGACLLDQETQRHKCSCQTNYFKDDCSAQRSDLDFGNQVAVEMLNREYEYYVLNGIGTEAARRNVELQIDVSYEDDRTSSYFYPVHPEVLLLQGGDNGYPSKEDYTFRKVLMKELEKYTVNVCASQLTEGQWQVAIYNPVRSRNLKFNVTANEKAYCPNNCHEDEGHGKCQVDGSCVCNGFWALPDCGISSDPDIYGCKKGEYKGEERTMTAQGTQGGGVCMHGCKCVDLACSYDQDKCEEFVCRQPARRKGSEDLCVVDMCKEDEVYENKDAGYTCVRRCSCPTDGGACTMDEKCDPSTFTCHPPFERSPSSSELSCVRRSCDEGSFDKLDNGTIAECVCSSAGATRCTYQSGTKSAEELTKSSRSTKSAGVSGAAAFFLCFFCILGGGTCAYLARHWLEAAIGRVSGRGQTYTSFSDMGSL
;
A
#
# COMPACT_ATOMS: atom_id res chain seq x y z
N MET A 1 29.92 18.67 -49.58
CA MET A 1 30.74 18.53 -50.81
C MET A 1 31.81 17.49 -50.52
N PHE A 2 31.95 16.45 -51.35
CA PHE A 2 32.79 15.25 -51.11
C PHE A 2 32.44 14.49 -49.80
N MET A 3 31.98 13.24 -49.79
CA MET A 3 31.76 12.20 -50.83
C MET A 3 33.01 11.57 -51.47
N SER A 4 33.27 10.32 -51.07
CA SER A 4 33.88 9.23 -51.86
C SER A 4 33.34 7.92 -51.25
N SER A 5 32.66 7.01 -51.98
CA SER A 5 33.19 6.04 -52.98
C SER A 5 34.02 4.92 -52.31
N CYS A 6 33.92 3.63 -52.64
CA CYS A 6 33.42 2.85 -53.80
C CYS A 6 32.58 1.64 -53.27
N PHE A 7 32.00 0.65 -53.99
CA PHE A 7 31.52 0.28 -55.34
C PHE A 7 30.90 -1.16 -55.16
N PHE A 8 30.12 -1.86 -56.00
CA PHE A 8 29.44 -1.72 -57.31
C PHE A 8 28.35 -2.86 -57.36
N PHE A 9 27.51 -3.14 -58.37
CA PHE A 9 27.32 -2.63 -59.75
C PHE A 9 25.81 -2.58 -60.14
N THR A 10 25.34 -3.45 -61.05
CA THR A 10 23.99 -3.56 -61.67
C THR A 10 23.77 -5.05 -62.11
N THR A 11 22.60 -5.59 -62.52
CA THR A 11 21.63 -5.12 -63.55
C THR A 11 20.24 -5.79 -63.47
N ARG A 12 19.29 -5.20 -64.23
CA ARG A 12 17.97 -5.69 -64.70
C ARG A 12 17.98 -7.15 -65.26
N ALA A 13 16.86 -7.87 -65.47
CA ALA A 13 15.53 -7.42 -65.92
C ALA A 13 14.33 -8.30 -65.45
N GLN A 14 13.15 -8.10 -66.05
CA GLN A 14 11.82 -8.52 -65.55
C GLN A 14 11.17 -9.70 -66.32
N CYS A 15 10.49 -10.58 -65.56
CA CYS A 15 9.24 -11.31 -65.89
C CYS A 15 9.21 -12.28 -67.11
N PRO A 16 8.13 -13.10 -67.27
CA PRO A 16 7.13 -13.57 -66.31
C PRO A 16 7.13 -15.11 -66.13
N GLY A 17 6.29 -15.65 -65.25
CA GLY A 17 6.00 -17.09 -65.18
C GLY A 17 5.10 -17.46 -64.01
N SER A 18 4.19 -18.42 -64.20
CA SER A 18 3.33 -18.99 -63.16
C SER A 18 3.82 -20.37 -62.74
N ASP A 19 3.17 -20.89 -61.69
CA ASP A 19 2.94 -22.29 -61.33
C ASP A 19 3.58 -22.74 -60.01
N CYS A 20 2.72 -23.28 -59.13
CA CYS A 20 3.14 -24.03 -57.94
C CYS A 20 3.58 -25.44 -58.36
N PRO A 21 4.43 -26.09 -57.56
CA PRO A 21 3.83 -27.08 -56.65
C PRO A 21 4.42 -27.06 -55.24
N ASP A 22 3.71 -27.72 -54.32
CA ASP A 22 4.24 -28.12 -53.01
C ASP A 22 5.49 -29.01 -53.17
N TYR A 23 6.42 -28.92 -52.21
CA TYR A 23 7.23 -30.09 -51.84
C TYR A 23 7.62 -30.06 -50.36
N ASP A 24 7.06 -31.01 -49.62
CA ASP A 24 7.46 -31.31 -48.23
C ASP A 24 8.80 -32.07 -48.22
N SER A 25 9.72 -31.69 -47.33
CA SER A 25 10.93 -32.44 -47.02
C SER A 25 11.63 -31.91 -45.76
N GLY A 26 11.51 -32.66 -44.65
CA GLY A 26 12.16 -32.35 -43.39
C GLY A 26 13.58 -32.91 -43.24
N GLY A 27 14.36 -32.34 -42.32
CA GLY A 27 15.65 -32.85 -41.86
C GLY A 27 16.56 -31.72 -41.33
N GLY A 28 17.22 -31.83 -40.17
CA GLY A 28 17.13 -32.88 -39.14
C GLY A 28 18.30 -32.76 -38.15
N PHE A 29 18.11 -33.23 -36.90
CA PHE A 29 19.08 -33.23 -35.78
C PHE A 29 19.55 -31.82 -35.31
N GLY A 30 19.43 -31.40 -34.04
CA GLY A 30 18.90 -32.03 -32.83
C GLY A 30 19.89 -31.92 -31.65
N SER A 31 19.42 -31.65 -30.42
CA SER A 31 20.12 -31.99 -29.15
C SER A 31 19.28 -31.74 -27.89
N GLY A 32 18.99 -32.83 -27.18
CA GLY A 32 18.76 -32.97 -25.73
C GLY A 32 18.19 -31.84 -24.85
N SER A 33 16.98 -32.06 -24.35
CA SER A 33 16.72 -32.14 -22.90
C SER A 33 15.42 -32.91 -22.65
N GLY A 34 15.28 -33.57 -21.49
CA GLY A 34 14.19 -34.52 -21.24
C GLY A 34 12.95 -33.88 -20.63
N SER A 35 11.83 -33.89 -21.35
CA SER A 35 10.49 -33.67 -20.79
C SER A 35 9.78 -35.02 -20.59
N GLY A 36 9.34 -35.30 -19.36
CA GLY A 36 8.48 -36.44 -19.02
C GLY A 36 6.99 -36.17 -19.30
N SER A 37 6.68 -35.47 -20.39
CA SER A 37 5.30 -35.14 -20.78
C SER A 37 4.70 -36.27 -21.62
N GLY A 38 3.77 -37.03 -21.04
CA GLY A 38 2.95 -37.96 -21.83
C GLY A 38 2.11 -37.22 -22.86
N GLU A 39 1.94 -37.79 -24.05
CA GLU A 39 1.10 -37.23 -25.10
C GLU A 39 -0.36 -37.24 -24.67
N ALA A 40 -0.83 -36.12 -24.12
CA ALA A 40 -2.25 -35.81 -24.07
C ALA A 40 -2.72 -35.62 -25.51
N HIS A 41 -3.19 -36.70 -26.15
CA HIS A 41 -3.87 -36.62 -27.43
C HIS A 41 -4.97 -35.56 -27.33
N ASN A 42 -4.90 -34.51 -28.16
CA ASN A 42 -6.01 -33.58 -28.35
C ASN A 42 -7.20 -34.37 -28.91
N LEU A 43 -8.07 -34.83 -28.01
CA LEU A 43 -9.30 -35.51 -28.38
C LEU A 43 -10.16 -34.54 -29.19
N PRO A 44 -10.71 -34.95 -30.35
CA PRO A 44 -11.59 -34.09 -31.12
C PRO A 44 -12.75 -33.63 -30.24
N CYS A 45 -13.03 -32.33 -30.24
CA CYS A 45 -14.08 -31.72 -29.44
C CYS A 45 -13.93 -32.00 -27.93
N SER A 46 -12.70 -31.90 -27.41
CA SER A 46 -12.33 -32.10 -26.00
C SER A 46 -12.71 -33.47 -25.41
N GLY A 47 -13.07 -34.45 -26.25
CA GLY A 47 -13.67 -35.72 -25.80
C GLY A 47 -15.17 -35.62 -25.43
N HIS A 48 -15.78 -34.45 -25.57
CA HIS A 48 -17.15 -34.13 -25.15
C HIS A 48 -18.10 -33.82 -26.33
N GLY A 49 -17.72 -34.19 -27.56
CA GLY A 49 -18.55 -34.03 -28.75
C GLY A 49 -18.06 -34.88 -29.92
N SER A 50 -18.56 -34.55 -31.12
CA SER A 50 -18.11 -35.15 -32.38
C SER A 50 -17.90 -34.07 -33.44
N THR A 51 -16.89 -34.23 -34.30
CA THR A 51 -16.62 -33.26 -35.37
C THR A 51 -17.56 -33.47 -36.55
N HIS A 52 -18.32 -32.45 -36.92
CA HIS A 52 -19.19 -32.43 -38.09
C HIS A 52 -18.83 -31.25 -38.98
N GLN A 53 -18.44 -31.52 -40.24
CA GLN A 53 -18.06 -30.50 -41.24
C GLN A 53 -16.94 -29.54 -40.79
N GLY A 54 -16.06 -29.98 -39.89
CA GLY A 54 -14.95 -29.19 -39.34
C GLY A 54 -15.27 -28.43 -38.05
N SER A 55 -16.54 -28.34 -37.65
CA SER A 55 -16.98 -27.78 -36.37
C SER A 55 -17.29 -28.88 -35.36
N CYS A 56 -17.31 -28.54 -34.07
CA CYS A 56 -17.70 -29.48 -33.02
C CYS A 56 -19.21 -29.46 -32.74
N VAL A 57 -19.79 -30.65 -32.60
CA VAL A 57 -21.17 -30.88 -32.17
C VAL A 57 -21.12 -31.53 -30.80
N CYS A 58 -21.50 -30.78 -29.78
CA CYS A 58 -21.25 -31.16 -28.38
C CYS A 58 -22.34 -32.02 -27.77
N ASN A 59 -21.93 -32.92 -26.88
CA ASN A 59 -22.82 -33.84 -26.20
C ASN A 59 -23.72 -33.07 -25.22
N ASN A 60 -25.04 -33.11 -25.48
CA ASN A 60 -26.07 -32.44 -24.67
C ASN A 60 -25.83 -30.93 -24.46
N ALA A 61 -25.48 -30.20 -25.52
CA ALA A 61 -25.11 -28.78 -25.47
C ALA A 61 -26.14 -27.84 -24.83
N ILE A 62 -27.41 -28.25 -24.77
CA ILE A 62 -28.49 -27.58 -24.04
C ILE A 62 -29.06 -28.63 -23.07
N PRO A 63 -28.52 -28.76 -21.84
CA PRO A 63 -29.04 -29.71 -20.86
C PRO A 63 -30.45 -29.32 -20.41
N ASN A 64 -31.18 -30.31 -19.88
CA ASN A 64 -32.58 -30.18 -19.46
C ASN A 64 -32.86 -31.03 -18.20
N GLU A 65 -34.10 -31.03 -17.71
CA GLU A 65 -34.50 -31.73 -16.47
C GLU A 65 -34.17 -33.23 -16.44
N GLU A 66 -34.21 -33.88 -17.61
CA GLU A 66 -33.91 -35.30 -17.82
C GLU A 66 -32.40 -35.55 -17.95
N ASN A 67 -31.68 -34.66 -18.63
CA ASN A 67 -30.26 -34.75 -18.94
C ASN A 67 -29.52 -33.53 -18.37
N LEU A 68 -29.26 -33.57 -17.06
CA LEU A 68 -28.83 -32.42 -16.27
C LEU A 68 -27.45 -31.85 -16.61
N VAL A 69 -26.57 -32.58 -17.30
CA VAL A 69 -25.19 -32.15 -17.59
C VAL A 69 -24.86 -32.38 -19.05
N GLY A 70 -24.16 -31.43 -19.66
CA GLY A 70 -23.65 -31.49 -21.03
C GLY A 70 -22.45 -30.57 -21.22
N HIS A 71 -22.05 -30.37 -22.47
CA HIS A 71 -20.90 -29.56 -22.83
C HIS A 71 -21.22 -28.62 -24.00
N THR A 72 -20.65 -27.42 -23.97
CA THR A 72 -20.85 -26.36 -24.96
C THR A 72 -19.52 -25.63 -25.23
N GLY A 73 -19.54 -24.58 -26.05
CA GLY A 73 -18.32 -23.92 -26.54
C GLY A 73 -17.84 -24.47 -27.89
N ALA A 74 -16.86 -23.79 -28.49
CA ALA A 74 -16.39 -24.07 -29.85
C ALA A 74 -15.71 -25.45 -30.00
N ASN A 75 -15.15 -25.98 -28.91
CA ASN A 75 -14.49 -27.28 -28.84
C ASN A 75 -15.15 -28.20 -27.81
N CYS A 76 -16.38 -27.90 -27.35
CA CYS A 76 -17.06 -28.62 -26.27
C CYS A 76 -16.31 -28.62 -24.93
N GLU A 77 -15.50 -27.57 -24.71
CA GLU A 77 -14.64 -27.40 -23.54
C GLU A 77 -15.40 -26.88 -22.31
N ILE A 78 -16.52 -26.19 -22.50
CA ILE A 78 -17.29 -25.57 -21.42
C ILE A 78 -18.31 -26.57 -20.86
N LYS A 79 -18.14 -27.00 -19.61
CA LYS A 79 -19.14 -27.80 -18.89
C LYS A 79 -20.40 -26.95 -18.66
N VAL A 80 -21.57 -27.51 -18.97
CA VAL A 80 -22.87 -26.86 -18.71
C VAL A 80 -23.82 -27.77 -17.93
N THR A 81 -24.50 -27.21 -16.95
CA THR A 81 -25.46 -27.91 -16.07
C THR A 81 -26.84 -27.27 -16.18
N TYR A 82 -27.92 -28.05 -16.22
CA TYR A 82 -29.27 -27.53 -16.10
C TYR A 82 -29.59 -27.23 -14.64
N ALA A 83 -29.89 -25.97 -14.33
CA ALA A 83 -30.31 -25.57 -12.99
C ALA A 83 -31.82 -25.83 -12.84
N ARG A 84 -32.22 -26.44 -11.71
CA ARG A 84 -33.64 -26.70 -11.42
C ARG A 84 -34.26 -25.50 -10.72
N GLU A 85 -35.46 -25.13 -11.16
CA GLU A 85 -36.24 -24.07 -10.53
C GLU A 85 -36.81 -24.54 -9.19
N SER A 86 -36.72 -23.69 -8.17
CA SER A 86 -37.40 -23.89 -6.90
C SER A 86 -38.88 -23.56 -7.05
N ALA A 87 -39.73 -24.57 -6.83
CA ALA A 87 -41.18 -24.52 -7.05
C ALA A 87 -41.97 -23.55 -6.12
N SER A 88 -41.28 -22.69 -5.34
CA SER A 88 -41.88 -21.67 -4.46
C SER A 88 -41.69 -20.22 -4.93
N GLU A 89 -40.64 -19.91 -5.72
CA GLU A 89 -40.07 -18.55 -5.75
C GLU A 89 -39.60 -18.02 -7.13
N ASN A 90 -39.86 -18.75 -8.23
CA ASN A 90 -39.37 -18.44 -9.60
C ASN A 90 -37.84 -18.28 -9.68
N MET A 91 -37.12 -19.16 -8.97
CA MET A 91 -35.72 -18.96 -8.61
C MET A 91 -34.92 -20.26 -8.69
N TRP A 92 -33.74 -20.17 -9.29
CA TRP A 92 -32.73 -21.23 -9.36
C TRP A 92 -31.70 -21.03 -8.25
N LYS A 93 -31.46 -22.11 -7.47
CA LYS A 93 -30.51 -22.15 -6.36
C LYS A 93 -29.51 -23.29 -6.55
N ASP A 94 -28.54 -23.35 -5.64
CA ASP A 94 -27.53 -24.41 -5.55
C ASP A 94 -26.62 -24.54 -6.79
N MET A 95 -26.49 -23.48 -7.59
CA MET A 95 -25.63 -23.43 -8.77
C MET A 95 -24.17 -23.22 -8.36
N ASN A 96 -23.60 -24.22 -7.69
CA ASN A 96 -22.26 -24.19 -7.08
C ASN A 96 -21.18 -24.78 -8.00
N GLY A 97 -19.97 -24.21 -7.96
CA GLY A 97 -18.84 -24.76 -8.72
C GLY A 97 -17.47 -24.46 -8.13
N ASP A 98 -16.55 -25.42 -8.30
CA ASP A 98 -15.12 -25.26 -8.09
C ASP A 98 -14.44 -25.15 -9.46
N LEU A 99 -13.70 -24.06 -9.69
CA LEU A 99 -13.01 -23.77 -10.95
C LEU A 99 -11.50 -23.62 -10.72
N LYS A 100 -10.70 -24.08 -11.68
CA LYS A 100 -9.28 -23.71 -11.78
C LYS A 100 -9.15 -22.35 -12.46
N GLY A 101 -7.98 -21.72 -12.29
CA GLY A 101 -7.63 -20.52 -13.05
C GLY A 101 -7.78 -20.76 -14.56
N ASN A 102 -8.53 -19.87 -15.20
CA ASN A 102 -8.93 -19.86 -16.62
C ASN A 102 -9.89 -21.00 -17.03
N GLU A 103 -10.66 -21.57 -16.09
CA GLU A 103 -11.75 -22.53 -16.33
C GLU A 103 -13.13 -21.84 -16.33
N MET A 104 -14.09 -22.35 -17.13
CA MET A 104 -15.46 -21.83 -17.23
C MET A 104 -16.49 -22.94 -16.98
N GLN A 105 -17.52 -22.65 -16.18
CA GLN A 105 -18.71 -23.51 -16.05
C GLN A 105 -19.98 -22.69 -16.26
N CYS A 106 -20.91 -23.21 -17.05
CA CYS A 106 -22.21 -22.59 -17.31
C CYS A 106 -23.38 -23.33 -16.66
N TRP A 107 -24.45 -22.58 -16.45
CA TRP A 107 -25.75 -23.06 -16.00
C TRP A 107 -26.82 -22.66 -17.00
N VAL A 108 -27.80 -23.53 -17.26
CA VAL A 108 -29.00 -23.19 -18.05
C VAL A 108 -30.16 -22.97 -17.10
N VAL A 109 -30.79 -21.80 -17.19
CA VAL A 109 -32.06 -21.46 -16.53
C VAL A 109 -33.14 -21.09 -17.57
N ASP A 110 -34.40 -21.32 -17.23
CA ASP A 110 -35.56 -21.06 -18.10
C ASP A 110 -36.12 -19.64 -17.90
N ALA A 111 -35.49 -18.69 -18.58
CA ALA A 111 -35.92 -17.30 -18.65
C ALA A 111 -36.60 -17.01 -20.00
N ASP A 112 -37.89 -17.36 -20.14
CA ASP A 112 -38.65 -17.11 -21.37
C ASP A 112 -39.01 -15.62 -21.52
N MET A 113 -38.31 -14.93 -22.41
CA MET A 113 -38.52 -13.51 -22.73
C MET A 113 -39.94 -13.21 -23.25
N ALA A 114 -40.61 -14.19 -23.85
CA ALA A 114 -41.98 -14.05 -24.33
C ALA A 114 -43.02 -14.13 -23.20
N SER A 115 -42.64 -14.58 -21.99
CA SER A 115 -43.54 -14.67 -20.85
C SER A 115 -43.79 -13.30 -20.22
N GLU A 116 -45.04 -12.89 -20.08
CA GLU A 116 -45.42 -11.69 -19.31
C GLU A 116 -45.27 -11.87 -17.78
N SER A 117 -44.86 -13.05 -17.31
CA SER A 117 -44.71 -13.36 -15.87
C SER A 117 -43.54 -12.67 -15.16
N TRP A 118 -42.60 -12.06 -15.90
CA TRP A 118 -41.45 -11.36 -15.34
C TRP A 118 -41.01 -10.16 -16.23
N ASN A 119 -40.27 -9.22 -15.64
CA ASN A 119 -39.59 -8.13 -16.35
C ASN A 119 -38.08 -8.07 -16.05
N TYR A 120 -37.63 -8.65 -14.94
CA TYR A 120 -36.22 -8.63 -14.52
C TYR A 120 -35.69 -10.05 -14.26
N LEU A 121 -34.42 -10.25 -14.61
CA LEU A 121 -33.62 -11.41 -14.22
C LEU A 121 -32.52 -10.92 -13.27
N SER A 122 -32.60 -11.31 -12.00
CA SER A 122 -31.58 -11.04 -11.00
C SER A 122 -30.66 -12.24 -10.83
N VAL A 123 -29.35 -12.03 -10.73
CA VAL A 123 -28.36 -13.09 -10.49
C VAL A 123 -27.39 -12.66 -9.38
N GLN A 124 -27.31 -13.46 -8.32
CA GLN A 124 -26.31 -13.32 -7.25
C GLN A 124 -25.18 -14.32 -7.49
N LEU A 125 -23.94 -13.85 -7.49
CA LEU A 125 -22.73 -14.66 -7.52
C LEU A 125 -21.91 -14.39 -6.24
N GLU A 126 -21.68 -15.44 -5.47
CA GLU A 126 -20.92 -15.42 -4.21
C GLU A 126 -19.61 -16.18 -4.40
N ARG A 127 -18.47 -15.57 -4.04
CA ARG A 127 -17.18 -16.25 -4.00
C ARG A 127 -17.01 -16.93 -2.64
N THR A 128 -17.07 -18.25 -2.62
CA THR A 128 -16.97 -19.06 -1.40
C THR A 128 -15.53 -19.37 -1.00
N THR A 129 -14.55 -19.04 -1.84
CA THR A 129 -13.11 -19.00 -1.50
C THR A 129 -12.65 -17.63 -0.99
N ALA A 130 -11.61 -17.64 -0.14
CA ALA A 130 -10.97 -16.41 0.37
C ALA A 130 -10.11 -15.67 -0.69
N GLN A 131 -9.83 -16.32 -1.82
CA GLN A 131 -9.04 -15.84 -2.97
C GLN A 131 -9.69 -16.34 -4.27
N GLY A 132 -9.18 -15.93 -5.44
CA GLY A 132 -9.79 -16.18 -6.74
C GLY A 132 -10.78 -15.10 -7.19
N ASP A 133 -11.11 -15.11 -8.48
CA ASP A 133 -11.81 -14.03 -9.18
C ASP A 133 -12.88 -14.62 -10.13
N PRO A 134 -14.13 -14.86 -9.63
CA PRO A 134 -15.21 -15.48 -10.40
C PRO A 134 -16.10 -14.45 -11.11
N ASP A 135 -15.83 -14.15 -12.37
CA ASP A 135 -16.67 -13.30 -13.22
C ASP A 135 -18.00 -13.97 -13.59
N LEU A 136 -19.06 -13.17 -13.78
CA LEU A 136 -20.37 -13.60 -14.30
C LEU A 136 -20.57 -13.18 -15.76
N TYR A 137 -21.12 -14.08 -16.58
CA TYR A 137 -21.44 -13.86 -17.99
C TYR A 137 -22.81 -14.44 -18.37
N GLY A 138 -23.67 -13.64 -19.03
CA GLY A 138 -25.04 -14.02 -19.39
C GLY A 138 -25.30 -14.09 -20.90
N LEU A 139 -25.95 -15.14 -21.40
CA LEU A 139 -26.23 -15.32 -22.83
C LEU A 139 -27.65 -15.87 -23.10
N PHE A 140 -28.56 -15.04 -23.63
CA PHE A 140 -29.93 -15.45 -23.96
C PHE A 140 -30.01 -16.22 -25.29
N PHE A 141 -30.77 -17.33 -25.28
CA PHE A 141 -30.87 -18.28 -26.39
C PHE A 141 -32.21 -19.05 -26.43
N GLY A 142 -32.36 -19.94 -27.41
CA GLY A 142 -33.58 -20.73 -27.61
C GLY A 142 -34.62 -20.04 -28.51
N GLY A 143 -35.78 -20.68 -28.65
CA GLY A 143 -36.94 -20.19 -29.40
C GLY A 143 -37.35 -21.01 -30.65
N PRO A 144 -38.60 -20.86 -31.13
CA PRO A 144 -39.02 -21.42 -32.41
C PRO A 144 -38.38 -20.66 -33.59
N GLY A 145 -37.68 -21.37 -34.47
CA GLY A 145 -37.03 -20.79 -35.66
C GLY A 145 -35.58 -20.34 -35.45
N THR A 146 -35.16 -20.08 -34.21
CA THR A 146 -33.78 -19.73 -33.81
C THR A 146 -32.87 -20.94 -33.66
N LEU A 147 -32.90 -21.87 -34.63
CA LEU A 147 -31.95 -22.98 -34.74
C LEU A 147 -30.58 -22.49 -35.24
N GLY A 148 -29.87 -21.73 -34.42
CA GLY A 148 -28.60 -21.09 -34.79
C GLY A 148 -27.77 -20.50 -33.65
N ALA A 149 -26.81 -21.29 -33.17
CA ALA A 149 -25.44 -20.86 -32.85
C ALA A 149 -25.16 -19.73 -31.81
N ARG A 150 -26.08 -19.37 -30.91
CA ARG A 150 -25.67 -18.70 -29.65
C ARG A 150 -25.27 -19.75 -28.61
N VAL A 151 -23.96 -19.98 -28.51
CA VAL A 151 -23.32 -20.81 -27.48
C VAL A 151 -22.34 -19.93 -26.68
N PRO A 152 -22.13 -20.21 -25.37
CA PRO A 152 -21.05 -19.60 -24.60
C PRO A 152 -19.68 -19.82 -25.25
N SER A 153 -18.74 -18.95 -24.95
CA SER A 153 -17.34 -19.09 -25.36
C SER A 153 -16.39 -18.69 -24.24
N THR A 154 -15.16 -19.18 -24.27
CA THR A 154 -14.10 -18.78 -23.34
C THR A 154 -13.54 -17.38 -23.61
N SER A 155 -13.99 -16.70 -24.68
CA SER A 155 -13.84 -15.24 -24.81
C SER A 155 -14.87 -14.57 -23.91
N THR A 156 -14.43 -13.59 -23.12
CA THR A 156 -15.27 -12.77 -22.23
C THR A 156 -16.16 -11.75 -22.97
N THR A 157 -16.20 -11.80 -24.30
CA THR A 157 -16.98 -10.91 -25.18
C THR A 157 -18.04 -11.66 -25.98
N GLY A 158 -19.13 -10.98 -26.34
CA GLY A 158 -20.25 -11.55 -27.11
C GLY A 158 -21.44 -12.02 -26.26
N TYR A 159 -21.31 -11.94 -24.93
CA TYR A 159 -22.39 -12.07 -23.96
C TYR A 159 -23.39 -10.90 -24.05
N ASP A 160 -24.57 -11.07 -23.45
CA ASP A 160 -25.63 -10.07 -23.38
C ASP A 160 -25.51 -9.15 -22.16
N PHE A 161 -24.95 -9.68 -21.07
CA PHE A 161 -24.60 -8.99 -19.84
C PHE A 161 -23.38 -9.68 -19.20
N SER A 162 -22.62 -8.97 -18.39
CA SER A 162 -21.40 -9.48 -17.76
C SER A 162 -20.92 -8.60 -16.61
N GLU A 163 -20.44 -9.20 -15.54
CA GLU A 163 -19.89 -8.54 -14.35
C GLU A 163 -18.51 -9.13 -14.04
N THR A 164 -17.51 -8.26 -13.90
CA THR A 164 -16.08 -8.59 -13.94
C THR A 164 -15.27 -7.95 -12.80
N SER A 165 -15.86 -7.82 -11.60
CA SER A 165 -15.23 -7.22 -10.42
C SER A 165 -15.21 -8.12 -9.17
N SER A 166 -15.66 -9.38 -9.29
CA SER A 166 -15.81 -10.35 -8.21
C SER A 166 -14.52 -10.65 -7.43
N GLY A 167 -13.35 -10.53 -8.03
CA GLY A 167 -12.06 -10.63 -7.33
C GLY A 167 -11.94 -9.65 -6.16
N SER A 168 -12.60 -8.49 -6.25
CA SER A 168 -12.69 -7.49 -5.19
C SER A 168 -13.90 -7.63 -4.26
N HIS A 169 -14.86 -8.51 -4.56
CA HIS A 169 -16.18 -8.57 -3.93
C HIS A 169 -16.60 -10.01 -3.60
N PRO A 170 -16.79 -10.38 -2.31
CA PRO A 170 -17.19 -11.75 -1.94
C PRO A 170 -18.61 -12.10 -2.43
N THR A 171 -19.40 -11.11 -2.82
CA THR A 171 -20.74 -11.28 -3.39
C THR A 171 -21.00 -10.13 -4.35
N VAL A 172 -21.54 -10.45 -5.53
CA VAL A 172 -22.02 -9.47 -6.51
C VAL A 172 -23.45 -9.84 -6.91
N VAL A 173 -24.26 -8.83 -7.24
CA VAL A 173 -25.64 -9.00 -7.71
C VAL A 173 -25.83 -8.20 -8.99
N GLU A 174 -26.13 -8.90 -10.07
CA GLU A 174 -26.42 -8.36 -11.39
C GLU A 174 -27.95 -8.38 -11.62
N VAL A 175 -28.50 -7.32 -12.22
CA VAL A 175 -29.95 -7.16 -12.43
C VAL A 175 -30.25 -6.70 -13.85
N VAL A 176 -30.83 -7.61 -14.63
CA VAL A 176 -30.97 -7.49 -16.08
C VAL A 176 -32.43 -7.21 -16.44
N SER A 177 -32.71 -6.13 -17.17
CA SER A 177 -34.07 -5.76 -17.56
C SER A 177 -34.44 -6.35 -18.92
N ARG A 178 -35.65 -6.91 -19.03
CA ARG A 178 -36.21 -7.35 -20.31
C ARG A 178 -36.32 -6.21 -21.32
N ASN A 179 -36.48 -4.96 -20.85
CA ASN A 179 -36.58 -3.80 -21.74
C ASN A 179 -35.26 -3.49 -22.48
N ASP A 180 -34.11 -3.86 -21.90
CA ASP A 180 -32.78 -3.67 -22.54
C ASP A 180 -32.70 -4.46 -23.86
N PHE A 181 -33.39 -5.60 -23.91
CA PHE A 181 -33.47 -6.47 -25.09
C PHE A 181 -34.65 -6.13 -26.01
N LYS A 182 -35.49 -5.14 -25.68
CA LYS A 182 -36.74 -4.85 -26.40
C LYS A 182 -36.52 -4.70 -27.91
N ALA A 183 -35.47 -3.99 -28.34
CA ALA A 183 -35.18 -3.83 -29.77
C ALA A 183 -34.86 -5.15 -30.51
N ARG A 184 -34.39 -6.18 -29.79
CA ARG A 184 -34.14 -7.53 -30.31
C ARG A 184 -35.41 -8.40 -30.25
N LEU A 185 -36.22 -8.26 -29.19
CA LEU A 185 -37.52 -8.93 -29.06
C LEU A 185 -38.51 -8.43 -30.13
N ASP A 186 -38.59 -7.11 -30.35
CA ASP A 186 -39.38 -6.48 -31.41
C ASP A 186 -38.89 -6.88 -32.83
N ALA A 187 -37.63 -7.32 -32.96
CA ALA A 187 -37.06 -7.90 -34.18
C ALA A 187 -37.32 -9.42 -34.33
N GLY A 188 -38.07 -10.04 -33.41
CA GLY A 188 -38.46 -11.45 -33.47
C GLY A 188 -37.55 -12.42 -32.70
N ALA A 189 -36.69 -11.94 -31.79
CA ALA A 189 -35.96 -12.83 -30.89
C ALA A 189 -36.92 -13.49 -29.87
N ALA A 190 -37.02 -14.81 -29.91
CA ALA A 190 -37.93 -15.62 -29.09
C ALA A 190 -37.18 -16.46 -28.04
N TRP A 191 -36.25 -15.85 -27.31
CA TRP A 191 -35.38 -16.58 -26.38
C TRP A 191 -36.15 -17.17 -25.19
N THR A 192 -35.99 -18.48 -24.99
CA THR A 192 -36.68 -19.24 -23.93
C THR A 192 -35.77 -19.57 -22.74
N LYS A 193 -34.46 -19.40 -22.88
CA LYS A 193 -33.43 -19.81 -21.91
C LYS A 193 -32.28 -18.81 -21.87
N VAL A 194 -31.49 -18.84 -20.80
CA VAL A 194 -30.23 -18.09 -20.68
C VAL A 194 -29.14 -18.99 -20.10
N TYR A 195 -27.92 -18.89 -20.65
CA TYR A 195 -26.73 -19.44 -20.02
C TYR A 195 -26.21 -18.43 -19.00
N LEU A 196 -26.03 -18.84 -17.75
CA LEU A 196 -25.33 -18.11 -16.70
C LEU A 196 -23.98 -18.79 -16.49
N CYS A 197 -22.92 -18.17 -16.98
CA CYS A 197 -21.56 -18.71 -16.99
C CYS A 197 -20.69 -18.01 -15.96
N VAL A 198 -19.91 -18.79 -15.20
CA VAL A 198 -18.90 -18.28 -14.28
C VAL A 198 -17.52 -18.63 -14.83
N TYR A 199 -16.62 -17.65 -14.86
CA TYR A 199 -15.23 -17.80 -15.31
C TYR A 199 -14.27 -17.41 -14.20
N ALA A 200 -13.23 -18.20 -13.99
CA ALA A 200 -12.22 -17.95 -12.97
C ALA A 200 -10.97 -17.30 -13.57
N TRP A 201 -10.68 -16.03 -13.27
CA TRP A 201 -9.48 -15.37 -13.79
C TRP A 201 -8.21 -15.81 -13.05
N ASN A 202 -7.29 -16.47 -13.77
CA ASN A 202 -5.92 -16.83 -13.37
C ASN A 202 -5.74 -17.75 -12.14
N GLU A 203 -6.50 -17.56 -11.07
CA GLU A 203 -6.46 -18.31 -9.82
C GLU A 203 -7.66 -19.28 -9.71
N PRO A 204 -7.52 -20.41 -9.01
CA PRO A 204 -8.66 -21.25 -8.64
C PRO A 204 -9.65 -20.50 -7.74
N THR A 205 -10.94 -20.74 -7.92
CA THR A 205 -12.01 -20.12 -7.13
C THR A 205 -13.17 -21.09 -6.96
N SER A 206 -13.84 -21.03 -5.81
CA SER A 206 -15.14 -21.68 -5.60
C SER A 206 -16.24 -20.62 -5.56
N TYR A 207 -17.42 -20.96 -6.07
CA TYR A 207 -18.56 -20.06 -6.09
C TYR A 207 -19.89 -20.76 -5.76
N SER A 208 -20.81 -19.96 -5.24
CA SER A 208 -22.24 -20.23 -5.14
C SER A 208 -22.98 -19.21 -6.02
N MET A 209 -23.99 -19.64 -6.76
CA MET A 209 -24.80 -18.74 -7.60
C MET A 209 -26.29 -19.01 -7.40
N SER A 210 -27.08 -17.94 -7.40
CA SER A 210 -28.55 -17.97 -7.38
C SER A 210 -29.10 -17.02 -8.44
N ALA A 211 -30.21 -17.36 -9.08
CA ALA A 211 -30.84 -16.51 -10.08
C ALA A 211 -32.37 -16.52 -9.91
N ARG A 212 -33.05 -15.42 -10.23
CA ARG A 212 -34.51 -15.28 -10.08
C ARG A 212 -35.12 -14.45 -11.19
N THR A 213 -36.29 -14.84 -11.66
CA THR A 213 -37.15 -13.96 -12.49
C THR A 213 -38.23 -13.29 -11.65
N SER A 214 -38.46 -12.00 -11.89
CA SER A 214 -39.31 -11.15 -11.04
C SER A 214 -40.03 -10.06 -11.85
N GLN A 215 -41.16 -9.56 -11.32
CA GLN A 215 -41.94 -8.49 -11.97
C GLN A 215 -41.29 -7.11 -11.82
N CYS A 216 -40.61 -6.87 -10.70
CA CYS A 216 -39.83 -5.66 -10.41
C CYS A 216 -38.37 -6.05 -10.12
N PRO A 217 -37.41 -5.09 -10.14
CA PRO A 217 -36.03 -5.34 -9.76
C PRO A 217 -35.92 -6.05 -8.41
N SER A 218 -35.03 -7.04 -8.33
CA SER A 218 -34.75 -7.77 -7.10
C SER A 218 -33.27 -7.82 -6.77
N GLY A 219 -32.93 -7.48 -5.54
CA GLY A 219 -31.66 -7.84 -4.92
C GLY A 219 -31.72 -9.23 -4.28
N PHE A 220 -30.69 -9.52 -3.50
CA PHE A 220 -30.65 -10.67 -2.59
C PHE A 220 -30.05 -10.21 -1.25
N THR A 221 -30.41 -10.91 -0.18
CA THR A 221 -29.72 -10.82 1.11
C THR A 221 -28.40 -11.60 1.11
N GLU A 222 -27.58 -11.39 2.14
CA GLU A 222 -26.40 -12.22 2.43
C GLU A 222 -26.75 -13.72 2.58
N ALA A 223 -27.98 -14.05 2.97
CA ALA A 223 -28.48 -15.42 3.11
C ALA A 223 -29.07 -16.01 1.81
N GLY A 224 -28.89 -15.35 0.65
CA GLY A 224 -29.44 -15.78 -0.63
C GLY A 224 -30.97 -15.81 -0.69
N ALA A 225 -31.66 -15.11 0.21
CA ALA A 225 -33.11 -14.85 0.09
C ALA A 225 -33.32 -13.61 -0.79
N PRO A 226 -34.16 -13.67 -1.85
CA PRO A 226 -34.37 -12.57 -2.79
C PRO A 226 -35.18 -11.43 -2.17
N THR A 227 -34.89 -10.19 -2.59
CA THR A 227 -35.53 -8.97 -2.07
C THR A 227 -35.99 -8.07 -3.21
N GLU A 228 -37.31 -8.03 -3.46
CA GLU A 228 -37.90 -7.14 -4.46
C GLU A 228 -37.89 -5.68 -3.97
N CYS A 229 -37.60 -4.74 -4.86
CA CYS A 229 -37.66 -3.30 -4.59
C CYS A 229 -36.91 -2.85 -3.32
N SER A 230 -35.71 -3.41 -3.12
CA SER A 230 -34.86 -3.17 -1.97
C SER A 230 -33.61 -2.39 -2.32
N THR A 231 -33.26 -1.44 -1.46
CA THR A 231 -31.92 -0.85 -1.32
C THR A 231 -30.78 -1.90 -1.25
N PRO A 232 -29.53 -1.51 -1.55
CA PRO A 232 -28.40 -2.44 -1.68
C PRO A 232 -28.08 -3.29 -0.43
N LEU A 233 -27.29 -4.35 -0.67
CA LEU A 233 -26.76 -5.31 0.32
C LEU A 233 -26.29 -4.65 1.63
N GLY A 234 -26.62 -5.29 2.75
CA GLY A 234 -26.16 -4.92 4.09
C GLY A 234 -27.20 -4.23 4.99
N ILE A 235 -28.38 -3.86 4.46
CA ILE A 235 -29.49 -3.37 5.30
C ILE A 235 -30.30 -4.56 5.85
N ALA A 236 -30.60 -4.53 7.16
CA ALA A 236 -31.27 -5.63 7.85
C ALA A 236 -32.74 -5.78 7.39
N ALA A 237 -33.10 -6.99 6.96
CA ALA A 237 -34.45 -7.32 6.52
C ALA A 237 -35.49 -7.03 7.62
N GLY A 238 -36.36 -6.04 7.37
CA GLY A 238 -37.37 -5.56 8.33
C GLY A 238 -37.37 -4.04 8.58
N SER A 239 -36.45 -3.28 7.99
CA SER A 239 -36.52 -1.80 8.00
C SER A 239 -37.58 -1.28 7.03
N GLU A 240 -38.83 -1.18 7.49
CA GLU A 240 -39.99 -0.72 6.68
C GLU A 240 -39.79 0.66 6.01
N GLU A 241 -38.85 1.49 6.47
CA GLU A 241 -38.55 2.82 5.91
C GLU A 241 -37.80 2.80 4.55
N TYR A 242 -37.19 1.66 4.16
CA TYR A 242 -36.27 1.57 3.01
C TYR A 242 -36.81 0.76 1.81
N HIS A 243 -37.88 -0.02 1.98
CA HIS A 243 -38.42 -0.86 0.91
C HIS A 243 -39.45 -0.11 0.04
N GLY A 244 -39.39 -0.30 -1.28
CA GLY A 244 -40.47 0.10 -2.21
C GLY A 244 -41.48 -1.02 -2.42
N SER A 245 -42.72 -0.68 -2.82
CA SER A 245 -43.70 -1.68 -3.28
C SER A 245 -43.51 -1.99 -4.76
N CYS A 246 -43.55 -3.27 -5.16
CA CYS A 246 -43.62 -3.62 -6.57
C CYS A 246 -45.01 -3.25 -7.14
N SER A 247 -45.06 -2.31 -8.08
CA SER A 247 -46.32 -1.91 -8.72
C SER A 247 -46.79 -2.94 -9.73
N ASN A 248 -48.09 -2.92 -10.05
CA ASN A 248 -48.71 -3.71 -11.12
C ASN A 248 -48.14 -3.42 -12.53
N ALA A 249 -47.24 -2.43 -12.67
CA ALA A 249 -46.55 -2.08 -13.91
C ALA A 249 -45.08 -2.57 -13.95
N GLY A 250 -44.64 -3.37 -12.98
CA GLY A 250 -43.28 -3.90 -12.91
C GLY A 250 -42.22 -2.88 -12.45
N LYS A 251 -42.64 -1.76 -11.86
CA LYS A 251 -41.73 -0.72 -11.34
C LYS A 251 -41.81 -0.60 -9.82
N CYS A 252 -40.71 -0.27 -9.17
CA CYS A 252 -40.71 -0.04 -7.72
C CYS A 252 -41.28 1.33 -7.34
N GLU A 253 -42.26 1.32 -6.44
CA GLU A 253 -42.84 2.52 -5.82
C GLU A 253 -42.01 2.90 -4.61
N CYS A 254 -40.87 3.52 -4.86
CA CYS A 254 -39.89 3.82 -3.83
C CYS A 254 -40.42 4.79 -2.76
N ALA A 255 -39.96 4.55 -1.52
CA ALA A 255 -40.16 5.44 -0.38
C ALA A 255 -39.66 6.86 -0.68
N ALA A 256 -40.17 7.86 0.04
CA ALA A 256 -40.04 9.27 -0.35
C ALA A 256 -38.60 9.79 -0.50
N MET A 257 -37.61 9.16 0.15
CA MET A 257 -36.18 9.50 0.01
C MET A 257 -35.45 8.76 -1.12
N HIS A 258 -36.04 7.69 -1.65
CA HIS A 258 -35.51 6.90 -2.78
C HIS A 258 -36.29 7.16 -4.09
N ARG A 259 -37.30 8.02 -4.06
CA ARG A 259 -38.15 8.34 -5.21
C ARG A 259 -37.47 9.33 -6.16
N ALA A 260 -37.70 9.16 -7.46
CA ALA A 260 -37.37 10.12 -8.49
C ALA A 260 -37.88 11.54 -8.12
N PRO A 261 -37.05 12.59 -8.19
CA PRO A 261 -37.49 13.96 -7.88
C PRO A 261 -38.58 14.44 -8.84
N ASP A 262 -39.67 15.01 -8.31
CA ASP A 262 -40.87 15.46 -9.06
C ASP A 262 -40.61 16.54 -10.15
N SER A 263 -39.36 17.02 -10.30
CA SER A 263 -39.01 18.21 -11.06
C SER A 263 -37.94 17.99 -12.14
N GLY A 264 -37.81 16.79 -12.70
CA GLY A 264 -36.87 16.50 -13.78
C GLY A 264 -37.20 15.25 -14.59
N GLU A 265 -36.60 15.12 -15.78
CA GLU A 265 -36.52 13.83 -16.46
C GLU A 265 -35.52 12.95 -15.70
N VAL A 266 -35.96 11.75 -15.30
CA VAL A 266 -35.11 10.72 -14.71
C VAL A 266 -35.03 9.57 -15.69
N TYR A 267 -33.81 9.22 -16.08
CA TYR A 267 -33.53 8.08 -16.94
C TYR A 267 -33.55 6.77 -16.14
N GLU A 268 -33.99 5.69 -16.77
CA GLU A 268 -33.99 4.34 -16.17
C GLU A 268 -32.54 3.86 -15.94
N GLY A 269 -32.32 3.01 -14.94
CA GLY A 269 -30.96 2.61 -14.52
C GLY A 269 -30.20 3.64 -13.66
N LEU A 270 -30.86 4.72 -13.21
CA LEU A 270 -30.32 5.65 -12.20
C LEU A 270 -30.64 5.23 -10.75
N GLY A 271 -31.20 4.03 -10.55
CA GLY A 271 -31.55 3.48 -9.24
C GLY A 271 -32.87 4.02 -8.65
N PHE A 272 -33.62 4.83 -9.41
CA PHE A 272 -34.92 5.35 -8.97
C PHE A 272 -36.07 4.40 -9.31
N ASP A 273 -35.77 3.37 -10.10
CA ASP A 273 -36.62 2.33 -10.64
C ASP A 273 -36.56 1.01 -9.85
N ASP A 274 -35.51 0.81 -9.06
CA ASP A 274 -35.27 -0.31 -8.11
C ASP A 274 -35.14 0.15 -6.63
N CYS A 275 -35.06 1.47 -6.39
CA CYS A 275 -34.83 2.16 -5.12
C CYS A 275 -33.36 2.22 -4.62
N THR A 276 -32.36 1.94 -5.47
CA THR A 276 -30.93 2.00 -5.14
C THR A 276 -30.24 3.36 -5.37
N ALA A 277 -30.96 4.39 -5.87
CA ALA A 277 -30.44 5.73 -6.25
C ALA A 277 -29.70 6.51 -5.14
N THR A 278 -29.69 6.01 -3.92
CA THR A 278 -29.05 6.64 -2.76
C THR A 278 -28.26 5.63 -1.97
N PHE A 279 -27.11 6.05 -1.45
CA PHE A 279 -26.35 5.31 -0.44
C PHE A 279 -26.32 6.09 0.87
N GLU A 280 -26.23 5.39 2.00
CA GLU A 280 -26.04 6.02 3.31
C GLU A 280 -24.59 5.88 3.77
N VAL A 281 -24.04 6.97 4.30
CA VAL A 281 -22.76 7.00 5.01
C VAL A 281 -23.03 6.94 6.51
N THR A 282 -22.57 5.88 7.16
CA THR A 282 -22.86 5.56 8.57
C THR A 282 -21.70 5.93 9.51
N ASP A 283 -21.73 5.43 10.75
CA ASP A 283 -20.65 5.57 11.73
C ASP A 283 -19.48 4.59 11.46
N ASP A 284 -19.74 3.47 10.80
CA ASP A 284 -18.78 2.38 10.54
C ASP A 284 -17.93 2.60 9.28
N ASP A 285 -18.38 3.47 8.37
CA ASP A 285 -17.61 3.86 7.18
C ASP A 285 -16.38 4.68 7.57
N PHE A 286 -15.19 4.22 7.14
CA PHE A 286 -14.01 5.07 7.06
C PHE A 286 -13.91 5.75 5.69
N GLN A 287 -14.24 5.04 4.62
CA GLN A 287 -14.16 5.55 3.25
C GLN A 287 -15.32 5.03 2.41
N VAL A 288 -15.96 5.92 1.64
CA VAL A 288 -16.94 5.54 0.63
C VAL A 288 -16.50 6.13 -0.72
N ASP A 289 -16.20 5.24 -1.66
CA ASP A 289 -15.71 5.61 -2.98
C ASP A 289 -16.83 5.38 -4.01
N VAL A 290 -17.27 6.46 -4.65
CA VAL A 290 -18.23 6.39 -5.75
C VAL A 290 -17.47 6.52 -7.06
N THR A 291 -17.51 5.47 -7.88
CA THR A 291 -16.78 5.40 -9.15
C THR A 291 -17.76 5.39 -10.32
N LEU A 292 -17.55 6.30 -11.26
CA LEU A 292 -18.15 6.30 -12.59
C LEU A 292 -17.21 5.58 -13.55
N HIS A 293 -17.68 4.50 -14.18
CA HIS A 293 -17.00 3.82 -15.29
C HIS A 293 -17.70 4.15 -16.61
N ARG A 294 -16.92 4.35 -17.67
CA ARG A 294 -17.43 4.63 -19.02
C ARG A 294 -17.42 3.36 -19.86
N LEU A 295 -18.59 2.82 -20.16
CA LEU A 295 -18.72 1.62 -21.00
C LEU A 295 -18.45 1.94 -22.49
N ASP A 296 -18.85 3.12 -22.96
CA ASP A 296 -18.53 3.61 -24.31
C ASP A 296 -17.12 4.24 -24.41
N ALA A 297 -16.12 3.67 -23.73
CA ALA A 297 -14.72 3.98 -23.95
C ALA A 297 -14.28 3.26 -25.24
N PRO A 298 -14.09 3.95 -26.39
CA PRO A 298 -13.63 3.26 -27.59
C PRO A 298 -12.24 2.68 -27.33
N GLU A 299 -12.06 1.38 -27.59
CA GLU A 299 -10.75 0.73 -27.52
C GLU A 299 -9.71 1.63 -28.19
N LYS A 300 -8.64 1.97 -27.45
CA LYS A 300 -7.56 2.80 -27.99
C LYS A 300 -7.00 2.04 -29.21
N PRO A 301 -7.12 2.56 -30.44
CA PRO A 301 -6.59 1.85 -31.59
C PRO A 301 -5.08 1.70 -31.38
N ASN A 302 -4.58 0.46 -31.39
CA ASN A 302 -3.20 0.14 -31.02
C ASN A 302 -2.11 0.76 -31.93
N ASN A 303 -2.51 1.51 -32.97
CA ASN A 303 -1.65 2.41 -33.72
C ASN A 303 -1.65 3.79 -33.05
N GLY A 304 -0.51 4.21 -32.49
CA GLY A 304 -0.32 5.42 -31.68
C GLY A 304 -0.51 6.79 -32.37
N THR A 305 -1.33 6.90 -33.41
CA THR A 305 -1.75 8.18 -34.00
C THR A 305 -2.77 8.87 -33.10
N SER A 306 -2.34 9.90 -32.37
CA SER A 306 -3.15 10.63 -31.39
C SER A 306 -4.27 11.48 -32.04
N PHE A 307 -5.44 10.88 -32.23
CA PHE A 307 -6.59 11.49 -32.91
C PHE A 307 -7.32 12.55 -32.04
N TRP A 308 -6.68 13.68 -31.80
CA TRP A 308 -7.23 14.84 -31.07
C TRP A 308 -8.13 15.76 -31.92
N THR A 309 -8.51 15.35 -33.13
CA THR A 309 -9.26 16.17 -34.08
C THR A 309 -10.77 15.92 -34.04
N GLY A 310 -11.51 16.81 -33.38
CA GLY A 310 -12.90 17.12 -33.73
C GLY A 310 -13.99 16.74 -32.72
N SER A 311 -14.25 17.63 -31.76
CA SER A 311 -15.59 18.06 -31.28
C SER A 311 -16.69 17.06 -30.88
N GLY A 312 -16.45 15.74 -30.90
CA GLY A 312 -17.48 14.71 -30.63
C GLY A 312 -17.37 14.01 -29.28
N ALA A 313 -16.40 14.35 -28.44
CA ALA A 313 -16.20 13.69 -27.15
C ALA A 313 -17.33 14.04 -26.17
N SER A 314 -18.21 13.07 -25.91
CA SER A 314 -19.06 13.08 -24.72
C SER A 314 -18.18 12.97 -23.47
N HIS A 315 -18.33 13.89 -22.52
CA HIS A 315 -17.73 13.79 -21.19
C HIS A 315 -18.84 13.56 -20.17
N SER A 316 -18.67 12.57 -19.31
CA SER A 316 -19.62 12.25 -18.24
C SER A 316 -18.96 12.59 -16.91
N TYR A 317 -19.56 13.52 -16.16
CA TYR A 317 -19.03 14.00 -14.89
C TYR A 317 -19.87 13.48 -13.74
N LEU A 318 -19.22 12.86 -12.74
CA LEU A 318 -19.85 12.42 -11.49
C LEU A 318 -19.95 13.58 -10.50
N TYR A 319 -21.07 13.65 -9.77
CA TYR A 319 -21.29 14.57 -8.65
C TYR A 319 -21.95 13.83 -7.50
N LEU A 320 -21.58 14.18 -6.27
CA LEU A 320 -22.25 13.72 -5.06
C LEU A 320 -22.89 14.91 -4.34
N LYS A 321 -24.05 14.66 -3.74
CA LYS A 321 -24.73 15.62 -2.88
C LYS A 321 -25.46 14.92 -1.75
N ARG A 322 -25.48 15.54 -0.57
CA ARG A 322 -26.11 14.98 0.63
C ARG A 322 -27.58 15.40 0.73
N ALA A 323 -28.43 14.47 1.19
CA ALA A 323 -29.85 14.67 1.52
C ALA A 323 -30.75 15.24 0.40
N SER A 324 -30.27 15.34 -0.85
CA SER A 324 -31.06 15.65 -2.03
C SER A 324 -30.28 15.31 -3.31
N PRO A 325 -30.95 15.06 -4.45
CA PRO A 325 -30.27 14.83 -5.73
C PRO A 325 -29.36 16.00 -6.16
N PRO A 326 -28.23 15.72 -6.83
CA PRO A 326 -27.40 16.74 -7.45
C PRO A 326 -28.08 17.36 -8.68
N GLY A 327 -27.64 18.57 -9.04
CA GLY A 327 -28.06 19.30 -10.24
C GLY A 327 -26.86 19.86 -11.00
N SER A 328 -27.10 20.34 -12.23
CA SER A 328 -26.04 20.69 -13.19
C SER A 328 -25.24 21.97 -12.88
N SER A 329 -25.62 22.74 -11.86
CA SER A 329 -24.91 23.98 -11.49
C SER A 329 -24.01 23.83 -10.26
N TYR A 330 -23.01 24.70 -10.14
CA TYR A 330 -21.98 24.70 -9.08
C TYR A 330 -22.49 24.82 -7.64
N THR A 331 -23.76 25.19 -7.43
CA THR A 331 -24.40 25.26 -6.10
C THR A 331 -25.35 24.08 -5.83
N GLN A 332 -25.39 23.10 -6.73
CA GLN A 332 -26.28 21.94 -6.68
C GLN A 332 -25.51 20.61 -6.53
N TYR A 333 -24.28 20.63 -6.05
CA TYR A 333 -23.54 19.44 -5.59
C TYR A 333 -22.62 19.81 -4.43
N ASP A 334 -22.30 18.84 -3.57
CA ASP A 334 -21.35 19.02 -2.46
C ASP A 334 -19.94 18.60 -2.88
N LEU A 335 -19.81 17.52 -3.68
CA LEU A 335 -18.53 16.97 -4.13
C LEU A 335 -18.57 16.59 -5.62
N ARG A 336 -17.39 16.50 -6.22
CA ARG A 336 -17.10 16.02 -7.58
C ARG A 336 -15.67 15.47 -7.63
N PRO A 337 -15.26 14.70 -8.65
CA PRO A 337 -13.87 14.27 -8.80
C PRO A 337 -12.90 15.46 -8.80
N SER A 338 -11.71 15.25 -8.25
CA SER A 338 -10.55 16.11 -8.55
C SER A 338 -10.33 16.06 -10.07
N PHE A 339 -10.18 17.23 -10.70
CA PHE A 339 -10.19 17.33 -12.16
C PHE A 339 -8.88 16.77 -12.76
N ASP A 340 -8.86 15.48 -13.06
CA ASP A 340 -7.77 14.87 -13.82
C ASP A 340 -8.03 15.02 -15.33
N TYR A 341 -7.06 15.57 -16.05
CA TYR A 341 -7.13 15.76 -17.50
C TYR A 341 -6.89 14.47 -18.31
N ASN A 342 -6.44 13.39 -17.66
CA ASN A 342 -5.89 12.19 -18.32
C ASN A 342 -6.77 10.95 -18.19
N HIS A 343 -7.58 10.83 -17.14
CA HIS A 343 -8.50 9.70 -16.93
C HIS A 343 -9.84 9.96 -17.63
N ARG A 344 -10.05 9.29 -18.77
CA ARG A 344 -11.26 9.44 -19.61
C ARG A 344 -12.32 8.36 -19.39
N ASP A 345 -11.89 7.25 -18.81
CA ASP A 345 -12.58 5.97 -18.85
C ASP A 345 -13.16 5.60 -17.46
N THR A 346 -12.60 6.17 -16.38
CA THR A 346 -13.11 6.10 -15.01
C THR A 346 -12.98 7.45 -14.29
N SER A 347 -13.79 7.67 -13.24
CA SER A 347 -13.72 8.86 -12.38
C SER A 347 -14.28 8.57 -10.99
N VAL A 348 -13.49 8.83 -9.94
CA VAL A 348 -13.83 8.49 -8.54
C VAL A 348 -14.10 9.75 -7.70
N VAL A 349 -15.03 9.65 -6.75
CA VAL A 349 -15.19 10.61 -5.65
C VAL A 349 -15.02 9.86 -4.33
N HIS A 350 -14.02 10.26 -3.56
CA HIS A 350 -13.69 9.69 -2.25
C HIS A 350 -14.36 10.48 -1.11
N LEU A 351 -15.19 9.83 -0.31
CA LEU A 351 -15.69 10.33 0.97
C LEU A 351 -14.83 9.71 2.08
N VAL A 352 -13.80 10.41 2.57
CA VAL A 352 -12.86 9.89 3.59
C VAL A 352 -13.10 10.52 4.96
N ASN A 353 -13.31 9.69 5.98
CA ASN A 353 -13.60 10.07 7.35
C ASN A 353 -12.47 10.95 7.94
N GLY A 354 -12.84 12.10 8.50
CA GLY A 354 -11.92 13.16 8.92
C GLY A 354 -11.70 14.29 7.90
N THR A 355 -12.24 14.19 6.68
CA THR A 355 -12.27 15.30 5.70
C THR A 355 -13.57 16.10 5.78
N ASP A 356 -13.56 17.38 5.38
CA ASP A 356 -14.73 18.28 5.39
C ASP A 356 -15.91 17.80 4.52
N GLY A 357 -15.63 16.92 3.55
CA GLY A 357 -16.59 16.29 2.66
C GLY A 357 -17.31 15.09 3.27
N PHE A 358 -16.67 14.34 4.18
CA PHE A 358 -17.27 13.17 4.80
C PHE A 358 -18.33 13.59 5.83
N ARG A 359 -19.59 13.24 5.54
CA ARG A 359 -20.75 13.59 6.37
C ARG A 359 -21.75 12.45 6.34
N ARG A 360 -22.26 12.10 7.51
CA ARG A 360 -23.21 11.00 7.70
C ARG A 360 -24.59 11.29 7.09
N GLY A 361 -25.33 10.22 6.85
CA GLY A 361 -26.68 10.18 6.30
C GLY A 361 -26.70 9.92 4.79
N VAL A 362 -27.89 10.07 4.19
CA VAL A 362 -28.16 9.77 2.78
C VAL A 362 -27.41 10.69 1.80
N TRP A 363 -26.75 10.10 0.81
CA TRP A 363 -26.11 10.74 -0.33
C TRP A 363 -26.72 10.26 -1.66
N TYR A 364 -26.67 11.15 -2.63
CA TYR A 364 -27.14 10.95 -3.99
C TYR A 364 -25.95 11.11 -4.94
N ALA A 365 -25.72 10.10 -5.78
CA ALA A 365 -24.86 10.23 -6.94
C ALA A 365 -25.67 10.81 -8.11
N GLY A 366 -24.98 11.44 -9.06
CA GLY A 366 -25.59 11.86 -10.32
C GLY A 366 -24.55 12.22 -11.36
N ILE A 367 -24.92 12.04 -12.63
CA ILE A 367 -24.02 12.20 -13.77
C ILE A 367 -24.51 13.34 -14.65
N HIS A 368 -23.60 14.23 -15.06
CA HIS A 368 -23.86 15.22 -16.10
C HIS A 368 -23.06 14.86 -17.36
N GLY A 369 -23.77 14.46 -18.42
CA GLY A 369 -23.20 14.32 -19.75
C GLY A 369 -23.08 15.68 -20.44
N THR A 370 -21.87 16.05 -20.89
CA THR A 370 -21.67 17.14 -21.86
C THR A 370 -21.26 16.57 -23.20
N GLY A 371 -22.16 16.57 -24.18
CA GLY A 371 -21.90 16.03 -25.51
C GLY A 371 -23.14 16.09 -26.41
N VAL A 372 -22.97 15.66 -27.67
CA VAL A 372 -24.04 15.50 -28.68
C VAL A 372 -24.28 14.01 -29.01
N VAL A 373 -23.69 13.13 -28.21
CA VAL A 373 -23.66 11.68 -28.39
C VAL A 373 -24.01 11.03 -27.06
N ASN A 374 -24.72 9.91 -27.11
CA ASN A 374 -24.97 9.10 -25.92
C ASN A 374 -23.65 8.65 -25.28
N SER A 375 -23.71 8.30 -24.00
CA SER A 375 -22.59 7.68 -23.28
C SER A 375 -23.16 6.66 -22.32
N ASN A 376 -22.93 5.38 -22.59
CA ASN A 376 -23.15 4.31 -21.64
C ASN A 376 -22.09 4.38 -20.53
N TYR A 377 -22.52 4.06 -19.31
CA TYR A 377 -21.71 4.10 -18.10
C TYR A 377 -22.25 3.10 -17.08
N SER A 378 -21.45 2.80 -16.06
CA SER A 378 -21.92 2.21 -14.80
C SER A 378 -21.44 3.05 -13.63
N ILE A 379 -22.16 2.99 -12.50
CA ILE A 379 -21.70 3.54 -11.22
C ILE A 379 -21.46 2.36 -10.29
N SER A 380 -20.30 2.31 -9.64
CA SER A 380 -20.09 1.45 -8.47
C SER A 380 -19.90 2.31 -7.22
N ILE A 381 -20.40 1.82 -6.07
CA ILE A 381 -20.28 2.47 -4.76
C ILE A 381 -19.61 1.45 -3.84
N GLN A 382 -18.36 1.71 -3.45
CA GLN A 382 -17.59 0.84 -2.58
C GLN A 382 -17.50 1.48 -1.18
N ARG A 383 -17.83 0.70 -0.15
CA ARG A 383 -17.83 1.12 1.25
C ARG A 383 -16.74 0.35 1.99
N PHE A 384 -15.92 1.06 2.75
CA PHE A 384 -14.79 0.48 3.45
C PHE A 384 -14.76 0.92 4.91
N ALA A 385 -14.68 -0.07 5.81
CA ALA A 385 -14.38 0.16 7.22
C ALA A 385 -12.95 0.71 7.43
N CYS A 386 -12.03 0.51 6.49
CA CYS A 386 -10.63 0.99 6.54
C CYS A 386 -10.26 1.82 5.29
N PRO A 387 -9.15 2.58 5.31
CA PRO A 387 -8.60 3.26 4.12
C PRO A 387 -8.52 2.32 2.91
N SER A 388 -9.21 2.65 1.83
CA SER A 388 -9.30 1.90 0.55
C SER A 388 -9.46 0.37 0.70
N GLY A 389 -10.17 -0.11 1.74
CA GLY A 389 -10.31 -1.54 2.02
C GLY A 389 -8.98 -2.28 2.26
N CYS A 390 -7.94 -1.57 2.71
CA CYS A 390 -6.57 -2.06 2.80
C CYS A 390 -5.98 -2.56 1.47
N SER A 391 -6.50 -2.07 0.33
CA SER A 391 -6.09 -2.42 -1.04
C SER A 391 -6.12 -3.93 -1.35
N GLY A 392 -6.81 -4.74 -0.54
CA GLY A 392 -6.72 -6.21 -0.57
C GLY A 392 -5.39 -6.79 -0.05
N ARG A 393 -4.48 -5.96 0.48
CA ARG A 393 -3.10 -6.33 0.92
C ARG A 393 -2.88 -6.18 2.42
N GLY A 394 -3.96 -6.23 3.20
CA GLY A 394 -3.92 -6.15 4.66
C GLY A 394 -5.26 -6.54 5.28
N ALA A 395 -5.27 -6.72 6.60
CA ALA A 395 -6.48 -6.90 7.38
C ALA A 395 -6.94 -5.56 7.95
N CYS A 396 -8.24 -5.27 7.89
CA CYS A 396 -8.83 -4.12 8.59
C CYS A 396 -9.03 -4.48 10.07
N LEU A 397 -8.37 -3.75 10.98
CA LEU A 397 -8.43 -3.99 12.43
C LEU A 397 -8.98 -2.77 13.16
N LEU A 398 -9.80 -2.97 14.19
CA LEU A 398 -10.22 -1.91 15.09
C LEU A 398 -9.10 -1.62 16.12
N ASP A 399 -8.44 -0.48 15.94
CA ASP A 399 -7.46 0.06 16.89
C ASP A 399 -8.15 0.36 18.23
N GLN A 400 -7.76 -0.38 19.27
CA GLN A 400 -8.44 -0.39 20.56
C GLN A 400 -8.29 0.91 21.35
N GLU A 401 -7.26 1.72 21.07
CA GLU A 401 -6.98 2.95 21.81
C GLU A 401 -7.69 4.16 21.18
N THR A 402 -7.69 4.25 19.86
CA THR A 402 -8.36 5.32 19.11
C THR A 402 -9.82 5.02 18.79
N GLN A 403 -10.26 3.76 18.91
CA GLN A 403 -11.56 3.26 18.45
C GLN A 403 -11.82 3.59 16.98
N ARG A 404 -10.78 3.42 16.16
CA ARG A 404 -10.82 3.63 14.70
C ARG A 404 -10.29 2.40 13.99
N HIS A 405 -10.84 2.14 12.82
CA HIS A 405 -10.34 1.09 11.95
C HIS A 405 -9.02 1.54 11.26
N LYS A 406 -8.04 0.63 11.21
CA LYS A 406 -6.72 0.82 10.61
C LYS A 406 -6.28 -0.46 9.90
N CYS A 407 -5.57 -0.33 8.79
CA CYS A 407 -5.01 -1.49 8.10
C CYS A 407 -3.75 -2.05 8.79
N SER A 408 -3.74 -3.37 8.97
CA SER A 408 -2.56 -4.16 9.27
C SER A 408 -2.10 -4.84 7.98
N CYS A 409 -1.05 -4.29 7.36
CA CYS A 409 -0.59 -4.74 6.05
C CYS A 409 0.11 -6.10 6.10
N GLN A 410 0.02 -6.83 4.99
CA GLN A 410 0.86 -8.00 4.73
C GLN A 410 2.34 -7.61 4.62
N THR A 411 3.24 -8.58 4.81
CA THR A 411 4.69 -8.37 4.67
C THR A 411 5.03 -7.65 3.37
N ASN A 412 5.91 -6.64 3.47
CA ASN A 412 6.36 -5.77 2.37
C ASN A 412 5.28 -4.87 1.71
N TYR A 413 4.09 -4.76 2.32
CA TYR A 413 3.11 -3.72 2.00
C TYR A 413 2.98 -2.70 3.15
N PHE A 414 2.70 -1.44 2.81
CA PHE A 414 2.66 -0.32 3.75
C PHE A 414 1.84 0.87 3.22
N LYS A 415 1.83 1.98 3.99
CA LYS A 415 0.78 3.03 4.10
C LYS A 415 -0.44 2.57 4.90
N ASP A 416 -1.25 3.55 5.32
CA ASP A 416 -2.52 3.35 6.02
C ASP A 416 -3.56 2.55 5.23
N ASP A 417 -3.40 2.43 3.91
CA ASP A 417 -4.26 1.67 2.98
C ASP A 417 -3.58 0.44 2.36
N CYS A 418 -2.34 0.11 2.77
CA CYS A 418 -1.50 -0.95 2.19
C CYS A 418 -1.28 -0.88 0.66
N SER A 419 -1.51 0.28 0.02
CA SER A 419 -1.40 0.42 -1.44
C SER A 419 0.05 0.44 -1.95
N ALA A 420 1.02 0.73 -1.08
CA ALA A 420 2.43 0.75 -1.45
C ALA A 420 3.09 -0.60 -1.15
N GLN A 421 3.87 -1.09 -2.12
CA GLN A 421 4.77 -2.22 -1.96
C GLN A 421 6.21 -1.71 -1.83
N ARG A 422 7.02 -2.39 -1.02
CA ARG A 422 8.48 -2.22 -0.98
C ARG A 422 9.17 -3.52 -1.40
N SER A 423 10.23 -3.42 -2.19
CA SER A 423 11.08 -4.55 -2.55
C SER A 423 12.37 -4.53 -1.74
N ASP A 424 12.96 -5.67 -1.43
CA ASP A 424 14.30 -5.69 -0.84
C ASP A 424 15.35 -5.35 -1.92
N LEU A 425 16.41 -4.64 -1.52
CA LEU A 425 17.52 -4.22 -2.39
C LEU A 425 18.83 -4.69 -1.75
N ASP A 426 19.44 -5.73 -2.31
CA ASP A 426 20.71 -6.27 -1.82
C ASP A 426 21.93 -5.48 -2.33
N PHE A 427 23.04 -5.56 -1.61
CA PHE A 427 24.32 -5.00 -2.03
C PHE A 427 24.91 -5.73 -3.25
N GLY A 428 25.40 -4.95 -4.21
CA GLY A 428 25.99 -5.43 -5.46
C GLY A 428 24.99 -5.96 -6.50
N ASN A 429 23.75 -6.22 -6.11
CA ASN A 429 22.69 -6.69 -7.01
C ASN A 429 22.03 -5.50 -7.72
N GLN A 430 21.99 -5.56 -9.05
CA GLN A 430 21.28 -4.59 -9.87
C GLN A 430 19.80 -5.00 -9.99
N VAL A 431 18.90 -4.11 -9.56
CA VAL A 431 17.46 -4.28 -9.72
C VAL A 431 16.98 -3.41 -10.88
N ALA A 432 16.42 -4.04 -11.90
CA ALA A 432 15.72 -3.37 -12.99
C ALA A 432 14.21 -3.34 -12.69
N VAL A 433 13.57 -2.19 -12.84
CA VAL A 433 12.12 -2.01 -12.63
C VAL A 433 11.49 -1.17 -13.75
N GLU A 434 10.21 -1.39 -14.03
CA GLU A 434 9.41 -0.60 -14.98
C GLU A 434 8.20 0.02 -14.26
N MET A 435 8.22 1.34 -14.08
CA MET A 435 7.20 2.08 -13.33
C MET A 435 5.99 2.40 -14.22
N LEU A 436 5.13 1.39 -14.43
CA LEU A 436 3.87 1.52 -15.18
C LEU A 436 2.84 2.32 -14.37
N ASN A 437 2.53 3.55 -14.80
CA ASN A 437 1.57 4.48 -14.17
C ASN A 437 1.79 4.80 -12.68
N ARG A 438 2.96 4.47 -12.11
CA ARG A 438 3.32 4.72 -10.70
C ARG A 438 4.03 6.07 -10.52
N GLU A 439 3.75 6.73 -9.40
CA GLU A 439 4.48 7.92 -8.94
C GLU A 439 5.72 7.57 -8.11
N TYR A 440 5.68 6.47 -7.37
CA TYR A 440 6.79 6.01 -6.55
C TYR A 440 6.99 4.50 -6.68
N GLU A 441 8.24 4.06 -6.55
CA GLU A 441 8.65 2.68 -6.31
C GLU A 441 9.61 2.66 -5.11
N TYR A 442 9.46 1.68 -4.21
CA TYR A 442 10.13 1.69 -2.91
C TYR A 442 11.03 0.46 -2.73
N TYR A 443 12.17 0.70 -2.07
CA TYR A 443 13.08 -0.36 -1.68
C TYR A 443 13.52 -0.24 -0.22
N VAL A 444 13.78 -1.40 0.36
CA VAL A 444 14.43 -1.53 1.66
C VAL A 444 15.83 -2.07 1.46
N LEU A 445 16.81 -1.33 1.96
CA LEU A 445 18.18 -1.79 2.13
C LEU A 445 18.32 -2.30 3.56
N ASN A 446 18.32 -3.63 3.72
CA ASN A 446 18.49 -4.28 5.01
C ASN A 446 19.99 -4.39 5.37
N GLY A 447 20.32 -4.20 6.64
CA GLY A 447 21.57 -4.71 7.20
C GLY A 447 22.83 -3.88 6.94
N ILE A 448 22.77 -2.54 7.05
CA ILE A 448 23.99 -1.79 7.38
C ILE A 448 24.42 -2.23 8.78
N GLY A 449 25.41 -3.11 8.87
CA GLY A 449 25.88 -3.69 10.13
C GLY A 449 26.74 -2.73 10.95
N THR A 450 26.88 -3.05 12.24
CA THR A 450 27.68 -2.29 13.22
C THR A 450 29.08 -1.93 12.72
N GLU A 451 29.74 -2.84 12.01
CA GLU A 451 31.10 -2.64 11.50
C GLU A 451 31.15 -1.69 10.30
N ALA A 452 30.21 -1.78 9.36
CA ALA A 452 30.12 -0.84 8.24
C ALA A 452 29.85 0.59 8.73
N ALA A 453 28.90 0.75 9.67
CA ALA A 453 28.55 2.03 10.27
C ALA A 453 29.63 2.64 11.19
N ARG A 454 30.68 1.89 11.56
CA ARG A 454 31.77 2.37 12.44
C ARG A 454 33.10 2.58 11.73
N ARG A 455 33.20 2.23 10.45
CA ARG A 455 34.44 2.22 9.66
C ARG A 455 34.30 3.14 8.45
N ASN A 456 35.36 3.22 7.65
CA ASN A 456 35.40 4.05 6.44
C ASN A 456 34.61 3.42 5.27
N VAL A 457 33.35 3.05 5.49
CA VAL A 457 32.45 2.55 4.44
C VAL A 457 31.48 3.67 4.05
N GLU A 458 31.38 3.95 2.75
CA GLU A 458 30.31 4.79 2.20
C GLU A 458 29.21 3.93 1.60
N LEU A 459 27.95 4.30 1.82
CA LEU A 459 26.82 3.73 1.11
C LEU A 459 26.63 4.48 -0.21
N GLN A 460 26.71 3.76 -1.33
CA GLN A 460 26.57 4.28 -2.68
C GLN A 460 25.30 3.70 -3.33
N ILE A 461 24.26 4.52 -3.49
CA ILE A 461 23.07 4.18 -4.29
C ILE A 461 23.27 4.72 -5.71
N ASP A 462 23.41 3.81 -6.66
CA ASP A 462 23.55 4.10 -8.08
C ASP A 462 22.20 3.92 -8.80
N VAL A 463 21.83 4.88 -9.65
CA VAL A 463 20.58 4.83 -10.45
C VAL A 463 20.80 5.37 -11.87
N SER A 464 20.25 4.71 -12.87
CA SER A 464 19.98 5.28 -14.20
C SER A 464 18.52 5.03 -14.62
N TYR A 465 18.03 5.76 -15.62
CA TYR A 465 16.66 5.61 -16.14
C TYR A 465 16.57 5.69 -17.67
N GLU A 466 15.50 5.12 -18.22
CA GLU A 466 15.13 5.07 -19.64
C GLU A 466 13.63 5.42 -19.78
N ASP A 467 13.25 6.19 -20.80
CA ASP A 467 11.86 6.58 -21.10
C ASP A 467 11.38 5.77 -22.31
N ASP A 468 10.22 5.12 -22.23
CA ASP A 468 9.75 4.22 -23.30
C ASP A 468 9.47 4.91 -24.66
N ARG A 469 9.53 6.25 -24.71
CA ARG A 469 9.11 7.06 -25.86
C ARG A 469 10.26 7.63 -26.66
N THR A 470 10.60 6.93 -27.73
CA THR A 470 11.50 7.38 -28.81
C THR A 470 11.05 8.64 -29.58
N SER A 471 10.00 9.38 -29.16
CA SER A 471 9.45 10.51 -29.93
C SER A 471 8.91 11.72 -29.14
N SER A 472 9.49 12.89 -29.48
CA SER A 472 8.88 14.23 -29.51
C SER A 472 8.61 15.02 -28.21
N TYR A 473 9.66 15.74 -27.79
CA TYR A 473 9.66 17.19 -27.50
C TYR A 473 8.86 17.80 -26.33
N PHE A 474 7.82 17.17 -25.78
CA PHE A 474 6.99 17.81 -24.76
C PHE A 474 7.40 17.43 -23.33
N TYR A 475 8.35 18.24 -22.85
CA TYR A 475 8.97 18.25 -21.51
C TYR A 475 9.93 17.06 -21.24
N PRO A 476 11.15 17.32 -20.73
CA PRO A 476 12.00 16.27 -20.18
C PRO A 476 11.42 15.80 -18.84
N VAL A 477 11.52 14.50 -18.56
CA VAL A 477 11.21 13.96 -17.23
C VAL A 477 12.47 14.00 -16.39
N HIS A 478 12.34 14.48 -15.16
CA HIS A 478 13.42 14.54 -14.18
C HIS A 478 12.98 13.76 -12.93
N PRO A 479 13.02 12.40 -12.98
CA PRO A 479 12.75 11.59 -11.81
C PRO A 479 13.82 11.80 -10.75
N GLU A 480 13.54 11.39 -9.52
CA GLU A 480 14.45 11.57 -8.39
C GLU A 480 14.66 10.26 -7.64
N VAL A 481 15.90 9.97 -7.24
CA VAL A 481 16.17 8.96 -6.21
C VAL A 481 16.27 9.65 -4.86
N LEU A 482 15.60 9.06 -3.88
CA LEU A 482 15.42 9.54 -2.52
C LEU A 482 15.94 8.47 -1.56
N LEU A 483 16.64 8.87 -0.49
CA LEU A 483 17.26 7.95 0.48
C LEU A 483 17.11 8.51 1.91
N LEU A 484 16.63 7.67 2.82
CA LEU A 484 16.33 7.98 4.21
C LEU A 484 16.85 6.86 5.13
N GLN A 485 17.35 7.21 6.31
CA GLN A 485 17.69 6.26 7.36
C GLN A 485 16.43 5.93 8.17
N GLY A 486 16.23 4.65 8.51
CA GLY A 486 15.19 4.21 9.43
C GLY A 486 14.20 3.21 8.84
N GLY A 487 13.54 2.46 9.72
CA GLY A 487 12.61 1.37 9.37
C GLY A 487 11.14 1.64 9.68
N ASP A 488 10.78 2.83 10.19
CA ASP A 488 9.41 3.19 10.56
C ASP A 488 8.43 2.90 9.41
N ASN A 489 7.28 2.28 9.73
CA ASN A 489 6.19 2.01 8.78
C ASN A 489 5.45 3.27 8.32
N GLY A 490 5.97 4.46 8.64
CA GLY A 490 5.49 5.73 8.11
C GLY A 490 5.72 5.82 6.61
N TYR A 491 4.97 6.71 5.96
CA TYR A 491 5.13 7.06 4.56
C TYR A 491 5.87 8.40 4.48
N PRO A 492 7.19 8.43 4.18
CA PRO A 492 7.90 9.69 4.06
C PRO A 492 7.40 10.39 2.81
N SER A 493 6.98 11.65 2.95
CA SER A 493 6.81 12.51 1.79
C SER A 493 8.17 12.73 1.12
N LYS A 494 8.17 13.17 -0.15
CA LYS A 494 9.40 13.61 -0.83
C LYS A 494 10.19 14.62 0.02
N GLU A 495 9.49 15.43 0.79
CA GLU A 495 10.01 16.46 1.68
C GLU A 495 10.69 15.92 2.94
N ASP A 496 10.47 14.66 3.33
CA ASP A 496 11.06 14.03 4.53
C ASP A 496 12.40 13.32 4.27
N TYR A 497 12.69 12.90 3.03
CA TYR A 497 13.92 12.16 2.71
C TYR A 497 15.19 13.01 2.92
N THR A 498 16.18 12.50 3.67
CA THR A 498 17.43 13.21 3.98
C THR A 498 18.31 13.45 2.75
N PHE A 499 18.44 12.44 1.89
CA PHE A 499 19.29 12.48 0.69
C PHE A 499 18.43 12.39 -0.57
N ARG A 500 18.70 13.23 -1.56
CA ARG A 500 17.91 13.32 -2.81
C ARG A 500 18.80 13.61 -4.00
N LYS A 501 18.49 13.04 -5.16
CA LYS A 501 19.21 13.28 -6.42
C LYS A 501 18.25 13.26 -7.61
N VAL A 502 18.16 14.41 -8.28
CA VAL A 502 17.45 14.54 -9.55
C VAL A 502 18.26 13.91 -10.68
N LEU A 503 17.60 13.06 -11.48
CA LEU A 503 18.17 12.45 -12.68
C LEU A 503 17.90 13.38 -13.87
N MET A 504 18.94 14.07 -14.35
CA MET A 504 18.79 15.16 -15.34
C MET A 504 18.82 14.69 -16.79
N LYS A 505 19.36 13.50 -17.07
CA LYS A 505 19.42 12.89 -18.41
C LYS A 505 19.18 11.38 -18.33
N GLU A 506 18.50 10.89 -19.36
CA GLU A 506 18.30 9.48 -19.64
C GLU A 506 19.64 8.73 -19.86
N LEU A 507 19.67 7.44 -19.51
CA LEU A 507 20.78 6.48 -19.59
C LEU A 507 22.09 6.86 -18.86
N GLU A 508 22.23 8.10 -18.38
CA GLU A 508 23.34 8.55 -17.56
C GLU A 508 23.24 7.95 -16.15
N LYS A 509 24.37 7.48 -15.62
CA LYS A 509 24.46 6.91 -14.27
C LYS A 509 24.61 8.03 -13.24
N TYR A 510 23.64 8.13 -12.34
CA TYR A 510 23.65 9.01 -11.19
C TYR A 510 23.96 8.23 -9.91
N THR A 511 24.47 8.96 -8.93
CA THR A 511 24.91 8.37 -7.66
C THR A 511 24.51 9.27 -6.49
N VAL A 512 23.99 8.66 -5.44
CA VAL A 512 23.86 9.20 -4.08
C VAL A 512 24.90 8.52 -3.20
N ASN A 513 25.76 9.30 -2.56
CA ASN A 513 26.70 8.81 -1.54
C ASN A 513 26.23 9.28 -0.16
N VAL A 514 26.20 8.36 0.80
CA VAL A 514 26.21 8.65 2.24
C VAL A 514 27.60 8.33 2.74
N CYS A 515 28.35 9.34 3.19
CA CYS A 515 29.72 9.13 3.65
C CYS A 515 29.74 8.44 5.03
N ALA A 516 30.88 7.86 5.40
CA ALA A 516 31.04 7.08 6.64
C ALA A 516 30.57 7.80 7.92
N SER A 517 30.71 9.14 8.02
CA SER A 517 30.25 9.92 9.17
C SER A 517 28.74 10.24 9.17
N GLN A 518 28.03 9.87 8.11
CA GLN A 518 26.57 9.92 7.99
C GLN A 518 25.93 8.52 7.86
N LEU A 519 26.75 7.49 7.62
CA LEU A 519 26.31 6.10 7.60
C LEU A 519 26.08 5.63 9.04
N THR A 520 24.96 4.97 9.26
CA THR A 520 24.50 4.58 10.59
C THR A 520 23.80 3.23 10.49
N GLU A 521 23.89 2.45 11.57
CA GLU A 521 23.49 1.04 11.66
C GLU A 521 21.98 0.85 11.45
N GLY A 522 21.62 -0.27 10.84
CA GLY A 522 20.23 -0.72 10.67
C GLY A 522 19.71 -0.65 9.24
N GLN A 523 18.44 -0.26 9.12
CA GLN A 523 17.67 -0.28 7.88
C GLN A 523 17.67 1.09 7.21
N TRP A 524 17.78 1.10 5.88
CA TRP A 524 17.66 2.31 5.05
C TRP A 524 16.54 2.14 4.00
N GLN A 525 15.83 3.22 3.71
CA GLN A 525 14.75 3.27 2.71
C GLN A 525 15.22 4.03 1.48
N VAL A 526 15.12 3.40 0.30
CA VAL A 526 15.31 4.05 -1.00
C VAL A 526 13.94 4.21 -1.66
N ALA A 527 13.68 5.33 -2.31
CA ALA A 527 12.52 5.49 -3.17
C ALA A 527 12.93 6.12 -4.51
N ILE A 528 12.28 5.67 -5.59
CA ILE A 528 12.31 6.34 -6.88
C ILE A 528 11.02 7.17 -6.98
N TYR A 529 11.14 8.44 -7.35
CA TYR A 529 10.02 9.33 -7.60
C TYR A 529 9.91 9.66 -9.10
N ASN A 530 8.78 9.30 -9.71
CA ASN A 530 8.40 9.66 -11.07
C ASN A 530 7.39 10.83 -11.05
N PRO A 531 7.79 12.08 -11.37
CA PRO A 531 6.89 13.22 -11.40
C PRO A 531 5.87 13.19 -12.55
N VAL A 532 5.95 12.23 -13.47
CA VAL A 532 5.06 12.12 -14.64
C VAL A 532 4.48 10.71 -14.70
N ARG A 533 3.47 10.45 -13.85
CA ARG A 533 2.76 9.15 -13.77
C ARG A 533 2.37 8.59 -15.16
N SER A 534 1.98 9.43 -16.12
CA SER A 534 1.54 9.02 -17.47
C SER A 534 2.66 8.61 -18.45
N ARG A 535 3.89 8.39 -17.96
CA ARG A 535 5.02 7.81 -18.70
C ARG A 535 5.56 6.59 -17.97
N ASN A 536 5.84 5.54 -18.73
CA ASN A 536 6.53 4.36 -18.23
C ASN A 536 8.02 4.69 -18.22
N LEU A 537 8.62 4.69 -17.02
CA LEU A 537 10.06 4.86 -16.86
C LEU A 537 10.65 3.54 -16.38
N LYS A 538 11.73 3.11 -17.05
CA LYS A 538 12.54 1.98 -16.62
C LYS A 538 13.70 2.52 -15.80
N PHE A 539 14.00 1.88 -14.68
CA PHE A 539 15.11 2.24 -13.81
C PHE A 539 16.01 1.05 -13.56
N ASN A 540 17.31 1.31 -13.46
CA ASN A 540 18.29 0.36 -12.96
C ASN A 540 18.87 0.92 -11.66
N VAL A 541 18.59 0.27 -10.53
CA VAL A 541 19.08 0.64 -9.19
C VAL A 541 20.14 -0.36 -8.74
N THR A 542 21.15 0.10 -8.01
CA THR A 542 22.12 -0.78 -7.34
C THR A 542 22.60 -0.13 -6.05
N ALA A 543 22.48 -0.83 -4.92
CA ALA A 543 23.15 -0.44 -3.68
C ALA A 543 24.55 -1.05 -3.66
N ASN A 544 25.56 -0.25 -3.30
CA ASN A 544 26.94 -0.71 -3.13
C ASN A 544 27.51 -0.19 -1.81
N GLU A 545 28.23 -1.03 -1.07
CA GLU A 545 29.13 -0.56 -0.02
C GLU A 545 30.49 -0.25 -0.65
N LYS A 546 31.08 0.88 -0.28
CA LYS A 546 32.40 1.29 -0.75
C LYS A 546 33.34 1.57 0.42
N ALA A 547 34.22 0.61 0.68
CA ALA A 547 35.32 0.73 1.61
C ALA A 547 36.38 1.75 1.15
N TYR A 548 36.89 2.54 2.09
CA TYR A 548 38.03 3.46 1.92
C TYR A 548 39.10 3.19 2.97
N CYS A 549 39.97 2.24 2.69
CA CYS A 549 41.06 1.92 3.59
C CYS A 549 42.12 3.05 3.67
N PRO A 550 42.67 3.34 4.87
CA PRO A 550 43.79 4.27 5.02
C PRO A 550 44.95 3.96 4.07
N ASN A 551 45.45 4.99 3.37
CA ASN A 551 46.51 4.91 2.35
C ASN A 551 46.33 3.78 1.30
N ASN A 552 45.08 3.36 1.03
CA ASN A 552 44.74 2.17 0.25
C ASN A 552 45.56 0.92 0.62
N CYS A 553 45.85 0.74 1.92
CA CYS A 553 46.69 -0.34 2.45
C CYS A 553 48.09 -0.47 1.83
N HIS A 554 48.58 0.60 1.18
CA HIS A 554 49.74 0.55 0.28
C HIS A 554 49.70 -0.64 -0.71
N GLU A 555 48.51 -0.91 -1.30
CA GLU A 555 48.30 -1.99 -2.28
C GLU A 555 49.23 -1.88 -3.50
N ASP A 556 49.49 -0.66 -3.99
CA ASP A 556 50.40 -0.41 -5.13
C ASP A 556 51.87 -0.78 -4.82
N GLU A 557 52.24 -0.78 -3.54
CA GLU A 557 53.55 -1.24 -3.03
C GLU A 557 53.50 -2.72 -2.58
N GLY A 558 52.31 -3.33 -2.59
CA GLY A 558 52.06 -4.72 -2.19
C GLY A 558 52.02 -4.95 -0.68
N HIS A 559 51.91 -3.91 0.15
CA HIS A 559 52.04 -4.05 1.61
C HIS A 559 50.79 -4.66 2.28
N GLY A 560 49.60 -4.50 1.68
CA GLY A 560 48.36 -5.08 2.19
C GLY A 560 47.28 -5.22 1.12
N LYS A 561 46.04 -5.40 1.56
CA LYS A 561 44.80 -5.34 0.76
C LYS A 561 43.65 -4.75 1.54
N CYS A 562 42.85 -3.91 0.88
CA CYS A 562 41.63 -3.35 1.44
C CYS A 562 40.51 -4.40 1.50
N GLN A 563 39.84 -4.50 2.64
CA GLN A 563 38.67 -5.36 2.84
C GLN A 563 37.38 -4.56 2.61
N VAL A 564 36.27 -5.27 2.36
CA VAL A 564 34.94 -4.68 2.17
C VAL A 564 34.43 -3.88 3.38
N ASP A 565 35.00 -4.10 4.56
CA ASP A 565 34.69 -3.37 5.79
C ASP A 565 35.57 -2.11 6.01
N GLY A 566 36.45 -1.74 5.07
CA GLY A 566 37.34 -0.59 5.20
C GLY A 566 38.59 -0.82 6.05
N SER A 567 38.91 -2.06 6.46
CA SER A 567 40.19 -2.41 7.10
C SER A 567 41.24 -2.94 6.13
N CYS A 568 42.51 -2.78 6.51
CA CYS A 568 43.63 -3.37 5.79
C CYS A 568 44.02 -4.73 6.36
N VAL A 569 44.17 -5.73 5.49
CA VAL A 569 44.87 -6.99 5.79
C VAL A 569 46.28 -6.87 5.21
N CYS A 570 47.29 -6.82 6.08
CA CYS A 570 48.67 -6.64 5.69
C CYS A 570 49.34 -7.95 5.25
N ASN A 571 50.22 -7.86 4.26
CA ASN A 571 50.94 -9.00 3.68
C ASN A 571 52.25 -9.25 4.45
N GLY A 572 52.54 -10.49 4.81
CA GLY A 572 53.82 -10.89 5.39
C GLY A 572 54.14 -10.18 6.71
N PHE A 573 55.06 -9.20 6.67
CA PHE A 573 55.56 -8.47 7.84
C PHE A 573 55.01 -7.04 7.97
N TRP A 574 54.18 -6.57 7.04
CA TRP A 574 53.61 -5.22 7.12
C TRP A 574 52.57 -5.10 8.25
N ALA A 575 52.48 -3.92 8.86
CA ALA A 575 51.71 -3.65 10.07
C ALA A 575 51.18 -2.20 10.12
N LEU A 576 50.41 -1.89 11.16
CA LEU A 576 49.51 -0.73 11.33
C LEU A 576 48.23 -0.79 10.46
N PRO A 577 47.17 -0.01 10.78
CA PRO A 577 45.88 -0.06 10.08
C PRO A 577 45.90 0.35 8.60
N ASP A 578 47.04 0.84 8.10
CA ASP A 578 47.30 1.21 6.71
C ASP A 578 48.37 0.34 6.04
N CYS A 579 48.95 -0.62 6.75
CA CYS A 579 50.10 -1.43 6.33
C CYS A 579 51.38 -0.65 5.97
N GLY A 580 51.52 0.62 6.39
CA GLY A 580 52.64 1.48 5.98
C GLY A 580 54.01 1.11 6.56
N ILE A 581 54.10 0.19 7.54
CA ILE A 581 55.34 -0.08 8.30
C ILE A 581 55.65 -1.57 8.39
N SER A 582 56.91 -1.93 8.13
CA SER A 582 57.40 -3.32 8.22
C SER A 582 57.86 -3.68 9.64
N SER A 583 57.53 -4.90 10.05
CA SER A 583 58.03 -5.57 11.27
C SER A 583 59.19 -6.54 11.02
N ASP A 584 59.61 -6.70 9.75
CA ASP A 584 60.64 -7.67 9.33
C ASP A 584 61.96 -7.46 10.12
N PRO A 585 62.50 -8.48 10.79
CA PRO A 585 63.79 -8.40 11.47
C PRO A 585 65.01 -8.31 10.55
N ASP A 586 64.96 -8.88 9.34
CA ASP A 586 66.13 -9.21 8.53
C ASP A 586 66.36 -8.27 7.34
N ILE A 587 65.61 -7.17 7.23
CA ILE A 587 65.93 -6.07 6.30
C ILE A 587 67.10 -5.25 6.89
N TYR A 588 68.31 -5.75 6.68
CA TYR A 588 69.57 -5.18 7.21
C TYR A 588 69.82 -3.75 6.69
N GLY A 589 69.74 -2.78 7.61
CA GLY A 589 70.07 -1.38 7.35
C GLY A 589 68.82 -0.53 7.11
N CYS A 590 68.27 0.00 8.20
CA CYS A 590 67.21 0.99 8.13
C CYS A 590 67.71 2.30 7.49
N LYS A 591 66.84 3.06 6.83
CA LYS A 591 67.16 4.41 6.35
C LYS A 591 66.79 5.44 7.40
N LYS A 592 67.55 6.54 7.47
CA LYS A 592 67.29 7.64 8.41
C LYS A 592 65.86 8.19 8.25
N GLY A 593 65.00 7.95 9.24
CA GLY A 593 63.58 8.31 9.23
C GLY A 593 62.61 7.13 9.08
N GLU A 594 63.10 5.92 8.82
CA GLU A 594 62.31 4.70 8.95
C GLU A 594 62.15 4.29 10.42
N TYR A 595 61.07 3.57 10.73
CA TYR A 595 60.77 3.01 12.04
C TYR A 595 60.51 1.51 11.94
N LYS A 596 60.86 0.76 12.97
CA LYS A 596 60.45 -0.65 13.13
C LYS A 596 59.47 -0.77 14.29
N GLY A 597 58.35 -1.44 14.04
CA GLY A 597 57.39 -1.82 15.08
C GLY A 597 57.83 -3.07 15.84
N GLU A 598 57.87 -3.01 17.16
CA GLU A 598 57.96 -4.16 18.07
C GLU A 598 56.62 -4.33 18.80
N GLU A 599 55.96 -5.48 18.65
CA GLU A 599 54.76 -5.78 19.45
C GLU A 599 55.11 -6.03 20.91
N ARG A 600 54.49 -5.25 21.83
CA ARG A 600 54.61 -5.48 23.27
C ARG A 600 53.31 -6.06 23.82
N THR A 601 53.23 -7.39 23.76
CA THR A 601 52.21 -8.20 24.45
C THR A 601 52.52 -8.27 25.95
N MET A 602 51.80 -7.48 26.75
CA MET A 602 51.97 -7.47 28.20
C MET A 602 51.09 -8.51 28.89
N THR A 603 51.72 -9.41 29.65
CA THR A 603 51.12 -10.61 30.25
C THR A 603 50.99 -10.51 31.77
N ALA A 604 50.15 -9.59 32.25
CA ALA A 604 49.64 -9.63 33.62
C ALA A 604 48.23 -8.99 33.74
N GLN A 605 47.29 -9.73 34.34
CA GLN A 605 46.06 -9.22 34.96
C GLN A 605 45.10 -8.38 34.08
N GLY A 606 44.53 -9.03 33.07
CA GLY A 606 43.09 -8.91 32.77
C GLY A 606 42.63 -7.86 31.77
N THR A 607 43.15 -6.63 31.79
CA THR A 607 42.59 -5.51 31.00
C THR A 607 43.66 -4.59 30.38
N GLN A 608 44.42 -5.12 29.40
CA GLN A 608 45.36 -4.31 28.61
C GLN A 608 45.27 -4.64 27.11
N GLY A 609 45.25 -3.61 26.28
CA GLY A 609 45.37 -3.75 24.82
C GLY A 609 46.84 -3.85 24.39
N GLY A 610 47.11 -4.54 23.27
CA GLY A 610 48.47 -4.59 22.72
C GLY A 610 48.92 -3.24 22.15
N GLY A 611 50.18 -2.87 22.41
CA GLY A 611 50.83 -1.71 21.82
C GLY A 611 52.00 -2.09 20.92
N VAL A 612 52.31 -1.24 19.95
CA VAL A 612 53.49 -1.33 19.08
C VAL A 612 54.46 -0.24 19.49
N CYS A 613 55.68 -0.64 19.87
CA CYS A 613 56.78 0.27 20.13
C CYS A 613 57.50 0.59 18.83
N MET A 614 57.68 1.88 18.54
CA MET A 614 58.29 2.38 17.31
C MET A 614 59.75 2.71 17.58
N HIS A 615 60.64 1.83 17.16
CA HIS A 615 62.08 2.04 17.25
C HIS A 615 62.53 2.85 16.04
N GLY A 616 62.97 4.09 16.28
CA GLY A 616 63.46 4.98 15.24
C GLY A 616 64.83 4.56 14.70
N CYS A 617 65.04 4.70 13.39
CA CYS A 617 66.32 4.41 12.76
C CYS A 617 67.39 5.47 13.11
N LYS A 618 68.41 5.07 13.87
CA LYS A 618 69.58 5.90 14.16
C LYS A 618 70.75 5.53 13.26
N CYS A 619 71.19 6.50 12.47
CA CYS A 619 72.42 6.40 11.67
C CYS A 619 73.59 7.08 12.39
N VAL A 620 74.68 6.34 12.57
CA VAL A 620 75.98 6.86 12.98
C VAL A 620 76.96 6.57 11.85
N ASP A 621 77.53 7.62 11.27
CA ASP A 621 78.28 7.59 10.02
C ASP A 621 77.50 6.89 8.87
N LEU A 622 78.02 5.78 8.34
CA LEU A 622 77.40 4.99 7.28
C LEU A 622 76.61 3.77 7.79
N ALA A 623 76.56 3.55 9.10
CA ALA A 623 75.84 2.44 9.72
C ALA A 623 74.51 2.94 10.33
N CYS A 624 73.41 2.30 9.97
CA CYS A 624 72.07 2.65 10.45
C CYS A 624 71.40 1.44 11.12
N SER A 625 70.93 1.64 12.35
CA SER A 625 70.29 0.61 13.17
C SER A 625 69.11 1.18 13.95
N TYR A 626 68.06 0.38 14.12
CA TYR A 626 66.97 0.71 15.03
C TYR A 626 67.44 0.70 16.48
N ASP A 627 67.07 1.73 17.24
CA ASP A 627 67.41 1.83 18.67
C ASP A 627 66.47 0.96 19.52
N GLN A 628 66.85 -0.31 19.71
CA GLN A 628 66.05 -1.29 20.47
C GLN A 628 65.83 -0.90 21.95
N ASP A 629 66.74 -0.12 22.53
CA ASP A 629 66.63 0.35 23.92
C ASP A 629 65.66 1.56 24.06
N LYS A 630 65.27 2.20 22.96
CA LYS A 630 64.43 3.41 22.97
C LYS A 630 63.18 3.29 22.09
N CYS A 631 62.02 3.32 22.74
CA CYS A 631 60.76 3.68 22.08
C CYS A 631 60.80 5.18 21.69
N GLU A 632 60.74 5.51 20.40
CA GLU A 632 60.65 6.91 19.96
C GLU A 632 59.19 7.37 19.82
N GLU A 633 58.30 6.45 19.45
CA GLU A 633 56.85 6.59 19.50
C GLU A 633 56.22 5.26 19.98
N PHE A 634 55.03 5.30 20.58
CA PHE A 634 54.34 4.10 21.07
C PHE A 634 52.85 4.19 20.73
N VAL A 635 52.38 3.26 19.90
CA VAL A 635 51.05 3.29 19.27
C VAL A 635 50.21 2.15 19.80
N CYS A 636 49.07 2.46 20.40
CA CYS A 636 48.13 1.47 20.91
C CYS A 636 47.17 0.98 19.81
N ARG A 637 46.87 -0.33 19.81
CA ARG A 637 45.82 -0.88 18.94
C ARG A 637 44.45 -0.42 19.45
N GLN A 638 43.68 0.26 18.58
CA GLN A 638 42.29 0.62 18.87
C GLN A 638 41.48 -0.64 19.29
N PRO A 639 40.59 -0.55 20.28
CA PRO A 639 40.10 0.67 20.94
C PRO A 639 41.00 1.23 22.07
N ALA A 640 42.16 0.64 22.34
CA ALA A 640 43.06 1.12 23.40
C ALA A 640 43.80 2.41 23.00
N ARG A 641 44.08 3.25 24.00
CA ARG A 641 44.94 4.45 23.89
C ARG A 641 46.13 4.37 24.84
N ARG A 642 47.11 5.27 24.68
CA ARG A 642 48.29 5.34 25.55
C ARG A 642 47.94 5.81 26.97
N LYS A 643 48.61 5.22 27.97
CA LYS A 643 48.52 5.61 29.38
C LYS A 643 49.41 6.83 29.65
N GLY A 644 48.90 8.01 29.31
CA GLY A 644 49.65 9.26 29.43
C GLY A 644 50.92 9.23 28.60
N SER A 645 52.08 9.35 29.25
CA SER A 645 53.41 9.26 28.63
C SER A 645 54.09 7.88 28.76
N GLU A 646 53.46 6.91 29.42
CA GLU A 646 54.03 5.57 29.59
C GLU A 646 53.93 4.75 28.28
N ASP A 647 54.82 3.78 28.07
CA ASP A 647 54.73 2.81 26.96
C ASP A 647 53.76 1.68 27.32
N LEU A 648 52.55 2.08 27.70
CA LEU A 648 51.45 1.26 28.22
C LEU A 648 50.14 1.65 27.52
N CYS A 649 49.29 0.66 27.25
CA CYS A 649 47.99 0.87 26.63
C CYS A 649 46.87 0.56 27.62
N VAL A 650 45.87 1.44 27.65
CA VAL A 650 44.63 1.28 28.42
C VAL A 650 43.45 1.22 27.47
N VAL A 651 42.53 0.29 27.74
CA VAL A 651 41.19 0.28 27.12
C VAL A 651 40.27 1.06 28.04
N ASP A 652 39.74 2.18 27.57
CA ASP A 652 38.75 2.93 28.31
C ASP A 652 37.40 2.20 28.30
N MET A 653 36.69 2.20 29.43
CA MET A 653 35.31 1.69 29.51
C MET A 653 34.28 2.68 28.95
N CYS A 654 34.70 3.92 28.68
CA CYS A 654 33.88 5.01 28.19
C CYS A 654 34.75 6.01 27.41
N LYS A 655 34.15 6.76 26.47
CA LYS A 655 34.83 7.84 25.74
C LYS A 655 34.22 9.22 26.01
N GLU A 656 32.97 9.25 26.43
CA GLU A 656 32.16 10.42 26.72
C GLU A 656 31.13 10.07 27.81
N ASP A 657 30.47 11.09 28.34
CA ASP A 657 29.43 10.96 29.36
C ASP A 657 28.18 10.26 28.78
N GLU A 658 27.69 9.21 29.46
CA GLU A 658 26.56 8.38 29.01
C GLU A 658 25.23 8.89 29.56
N VAL A 659 24.23 9.04 28.69
CA VAL A 659 22.84 9.29 29.09
C VAL A 659 22.19 7.97 29.49
N TYR A 660 22.17 7.70 30.80
CA TYR A 660 21.56 6.50 31.37
C TYR A 660 20.06 6.72 31.65
N GLU A 661 19.22 5.89 31.04
CA GLU A 661 17.78 5.83 31.28
C GLU A 661 17.43 4.61 32.13
N ASN A 662 16.64 4.82 33.19
CA ASN A 662 16.01 3.75 33.96
C ASN A 662 14.49 3.88 33.85
N LYS A 663 13.90 3.05 32.98
CA LYS A 663 12.47 3.10 32.64
C LYS A 663 11.60 2.69 33.83
N ASP A 664 11.98 1.63 34.54
CA ASP A 664 11.24 1.11 35.72
C ASP A 664 11.18 2.13 36.88
N ALA A 665 12.24 2.94 37.05
CA ALA A 665 12.31 4.00 38.05
C ALA A 665 11.93 5.40 37.51
N GLY A 666 11.51 5.51 36.25
CA GLY A 666 10.98 6.73 35.65
C GLY A 666 11.99 7.89 35.56
N TYR A 667 13.27 7.63 35.25
CA TYR A 667 14.29 8.70 35.18
C TYR A 667 15.33 8.55 34.07
N THR A 668 15.92 9.70 33.71
CA THR A 668 17.16 9.79 32.93
C THR A 668 18.17 10.65 33.66
N CYS A 669 19.44 10.27 33.60
CA CYS A 669 20.54 10.99 34.19
C CYS A 669 21.85 10.71 33.46
N VAL A 670 22.83 11.60 33.59
CA VAL A 670 24.15 11.41 32.99
C VAL A 670 25.04 10.65 33.97
N ARG A 671 25.67 9.57 33.50
CA ARG A 671 26.84 8.95 34.15
C ARG A 671 28.08 9.55 33.52
N ARG A 672 29.04 9.99 34.34
CA ARG A 672 30.23 10.68 33.83
C ARG A 672 31.34 9.70 33.48
N CYS A 673 32.07 10.00 32.41
CA CYS A 673 33.27 9.27 32.04
C CYS A 673 34.49 9.84 32.76
N SER A 674 34.85 9.24 33.90
CA SER A 674 35.95 9.69 34.74
C SER A 674 37.29 9.14 34.25
N CYS A 675 38.10 10.01 33.62
CA CYS A 675 39.45 9.70 33.18
C CYS A 675 40.52 10.07 34.24
N PRO A 676 41.32 9.10 34.75
CA PRO A 676 42.44 9.38 35.65
C PRO A 676 43.50 10.33 35.08
N THR A 677 44.04 11.23 35.91
CA THR A 677 45.04 12.24 35.50
C THR A 677 46.44 11.69 35.23
N ASP A 678 46.73 10.44 35.63
CA ASP A 678 47.93 9.70 35.20
C ASP A 678 47.77 9.07 33.80
N GLY A 679 46.61 9.27 33.16
CA GLY A 679 46.27 8.68 31.88
C GLY A 679 45.77 7.23 31.96
N GLY A 680 45.49 6.70 33.15
CA GLY A 680 44.83 5.39 33.33
C GLY A 680 43.51 5.26 32.57
N ALA A 681 42.95 4.05 32.50
CA ALA A 681 41.69 3.78 31.80
C ALA A 681 40.55 4.66 32.35
N CYS A 682 39.78 5.30 31.46
CA CYS A 682 38.58 6.02 31.85
C CYS A 682 37.49 5.02 32.27
N THR A 683 36.85 5.29 33.40
CA THR A 683 35.77 4.47 33.96
C THR A 683 34.47 5.25 34.00
N MET A 684 33.37 4.61 33.59
CA MET A 684 32.05 5.20 33.76
C MET A 684 31.65 5.17 35.24
N ASP A 685 31.32 6.32 35.82
CA ASP A 685 30.90 6.42 37.22
C ASP A 685 29.76 5.43 37.54
N GLU A 686 29.86 4.67 38.63
CA GLU A 686 28.81 3.73 39.06
C GLU A 686 27.48 4.41 39.41
N LYS A 687 27.49 5.73 39.60
CA LYS A 687 26.34 6.53 40.02
C LYS A 687 26.12 7.67 39.03
N CYS A 688 24.86 7.97 38.76
CA CYS A 688 24.49 9.17 38.00
C CYS A 688 24.85 10.46 38.72
N ASP A 689 25.15 11.49 37.94
CA ASP A 689 25.36 12.86 38.37
C ASP A 689 24.05 13.46 38.96
N PRO A 690 24.05 13.88 40.24
CA PRO A 690 22.89 14.51 40.88
C PRO A 690 22.36 15.77 40.20
N SER A 691 23.18 16.45 39.39
CA SER A 691 22.84 17.72 38.73
C SER A 691 22.12 17.53 37.38
N THR A 692 22.27 16.38 36.73
CA THR A 692 21.61 16.06 35.44
C THR A 692 20.35 15.21 35.61
N PHE A 693 20.17 14.60 36.79
CA PHE A 693 19.06 13.72 37.12
C PHE A 693 17.67 14.37 36.95
N THR A 694 16.90 13.82 36.02
CA THR A 694 15.60 14.30 35.55
C THR A 694 14.58 13.16 35.56
N CYS A 695 13.39 13.40 36.10
CA CYS A 695 12.30 12.41 36.10
C CYS A 695 11.45 12.54 34.83
N HIS A 696 11.02 11.41 34.29
CA HIS A 696 10.02 11.35 33.22
C HIS A 696 8.61 11.47 33.80
N PRO A 697 7.67 12.17 33.15
CA PRO A 697 6.27 12.11 33.51
C PRO A 697 5.76 10.64 33.50
N PRO A 698 4.93 10.20 34.45
CA PRO A 698 4.23 10.97 35.50
C PRO A 698 5.04 11.17 36.81
N PHE A 699 6.35 10.95 36.82
CA PHE A 699 7.19 11.05 38.01
C PHE A 699 7.80 12.45 38.19
N GLU A 700 8.04 12.85 39.44
CA GLU A 700 8.75 14.06 39.82
C GLU A 700 9.82 13.78 40.88
N ARG A 701 10.81 14.67 40.99
CA ARG A 701 11.99 14.46 41.84
C ARG A 701 11.59 14.54 43.31
N SER A 702 11.87 13.49 44.08
CA SER A 702 11.49 13.38 45.49
C SER A 702 12.05 14.56 46.31
N PRO A 703 11.20 15.40 46.93
CA PRO A 703 11.65 16.58 47.68
C PRO A 703 12.25 16.24 49.06
N SER A 704 12.27 14.95 49.44
CA SER A 704 12.67 14.48 50.77
C SER A 704 13.80 13.45 50.78
N SER A 705 14.34 13.03 49.63
CA SER A 705 15.51 12.14 49.57
C SER A 705 16.78 12.89 49.18
N SER A 706 17.86 12.68 49.94
CA SER A 706 19.22 13.00 49.50
C SER A 706 19.73 12.07 48.39
N GLU A 707 19.06 10.93 48.22
CA GLU A 707 19.26 9.99 47.12
C GLU A 707 18.44 10.39 45.89
N LEU A 708 18.93 10.00 44.71
CA LEU A 708 18.30 10.29 43.43
C LEU A 708 17.10 9.37 43.20
N SER A 709 15.93 9.80 43.66
CA SER A 709 14.67 9.08 43.46
C SER A 709 13.62 9.97 42.78
N CYS A 710 12.90 9.36 41.86
CA CYS A 710 11.68 9.90 41.28
C CYS A 710 10.48 9.22 41.95
N VAL A 711 9.47 9.99 42.29
CA VAL A 711 8.21 9.52 42.86
C VAL A 711 7.08 9.89 41.90
N ARG A 712 6.10 9.00 41.68
CA ARG A 712 4.93 9.34 40.85
C ARG A 712 4.27 10.58 41.49
N ARG A 713 4.08 11.64 40.71
CA ARG A 713 3.58 12.93 41.20
C ARG A 713 2.30 12.72 42.01
N SER A 714 2.17 13.45 43.11
CA SER A 714 0.88 13.48 43.83
C SER A 714 -0.18 14.04 42.90
N CYS A 715 -1.15 13.19 42.54
CA CYS A 715 -2.17 13.50 41.58
C CYS A 715 -3.15 14.58 42.08
N ASP A 716 -3.80 15.30 41.17
CA ASP A 716 -4.82 16.30 41.51
C ASP A 716 -6.14 15.61 41.88
N GLU A 717 -6.89 16.14 42.86
CA GLU A 717 -8.13 15.52 43.34
C GLU A 717 -9.15 15.34 42.20
N GLY A 718 -9.53 14.08 41.91
CA GLY A 718 -10.40 13.75 40.77
C GLY A 718 -9.73 13.70 39.39
N SER A 719 -8.39 13.72 39.30
CA SER A 719 -7.69 13.34 38.07
C SER A 719 -7.80 11.84 37.80
N PHE A 720 -7.76 11.46 36.53
CA PHE A 720 -7.76 10.08 36.08
C PHE A 720 -6.45 9.78 35.34
N ASP A 721 -5.84 8.63 35.64
CA ASP A 721 -4.58 8.19 35.05
C ASP A 721 -4.60 6.67 34.84
N LYS A 722 -3.82 6.20 33.86
CA LYS A 722 -3.69 4.78 33.52
C LYS A 722 -2.58 4.20 34.38
N LEU A 723 -2.94 3.30 35.28
CA LEU A 723 -1.98 2.50 36.03
C LEU A 723 -1.30 1.50 35.10
N ASP A 724 -0.14 1.02 35.53
CA ASP A 724 0.79 0.25 34.69
C ASP A 724 0.23 -1.15 34.33
N ASN A 725 -0.82 -1.58 35.02
CA ASN A 725 -1.64 -2.77 34.72
C ASN A 725 -2.79 -2.49 33.72
N GLY A 726 -2.84 -1.31 33.09
CA GLY A 726 -3.87 -0.87 32.15
C GLY A 726 -5.16 -0.32 32.77
N THR A 727 -5.33 -0.38 34.10
CA THR A 727 -6.56 0.12 34.76
C THR A 727 -6.56 1.64 34.90
N ILE A 728 -7.70 2.29 34.66
CA ILE A 728 -7.86 3.72 34.92
C ILE A 728 -8.20 3.91 36.39
N ALA A 729 -7.39 4.66 37.12
CA ALA A 729 -7.60 4.96 38.54
C ALA A 729 -7.99 6.43 38.76
N GLU A 730 -8.83 6.66 39.76
CA GLU A 730 -9.24 7.99 40.21
C GLU A 730 -8.32 8.45 41.35
N CYS A 731 -7.83 9.69 41.27
CA CYS A 731 -7.02 10.26 42.33
C CYS A 731 -7.90 10.68 43.52
N VAL A 732 -7.64 10.10 44.69
CA VAL A 732 -8.38 10.42 45.92
C VAL A 732 -7.43 11.02 46.95
N CYS A 733 -7.79 12.20 47.47
CA CYS A 733 -7.12 12.82 48.61
C CYS A 733 -7.71 12.29 49.93
N SER A 734 -6.89 12.18 50.98
CA SER A 734 -7.37 11.76 52.31
C SER A 734 -8.20 12.84 53.03
N SER A 735 -8.07 14.09 52.59
CA SER A 735 -8.93 15.22 52.90
C SER A 735 -8.79 16.31 51.83
N ALA A 736 -9.83 17.13 51.65
CA ALA A 736 -9.80 18.24 50.71
C ALA A 736 -8.65 19.22 51.04
N GLY A 737 -7.74 19.44 50.09
CA GLY A 737 -6.54 20.24 50.28
C GLY A 737 -5.35 19.52 50.93
N ALA A 738 -5.37 18.18 51.03
CA ALA A 738 -4.19 17.40 51.43
C ALA A 738 -3.07 17.52 50.38
N THR A 739 -1.82 17.72 50.82
CA THR A 739 -0.64 17.82 49.94
C THR A 739 -0.11 16.48 49.41
N ARG A 740 -0.85 15.39 49.64
CA ARG A 740 -0.59 14.06 49.10
C ARG A 740 -1.92 13.35 48.83
N CYS A 741 -2.19 13.13 47.56
CA CYS A 741 -3.33 12.36 47.07
C CYS A 741 -2.80 11.14 46.30
N THR A 742 -3.60 10.08 46.24
CA THR A 742 -3.17 8.77 45.75
C THR A 742 -4.23 8.17 44.84
N TYR A 743 -3.81 7.62 43.71
CA TYR A 743 -4.67 6.78 42.88
C TYR A 743 -5.16 5.57 43.68
N GLN A 744 -6.47 5.45 43.86
CA GLN A 744 -7.07 4.24 44.43
C GLN A 744 -7.35 3.23 43.32
N SER A 745 -6.91 1.99 43.53
CA SER A 745 -7.12 0.87 42.60
C SER A 745 -8.58 0.36 42.66
N GLY A 746 -9.52 1.21 42.25
CA GLY A 746 -10.94 0.88 42.12
C GLY A 746 -11.27 0.55 40.67
N THR A 747 -11.77 -0.66 40.40
CA THR A 747 -12.21 -1.10 39.08
C THR A 747 -13.54 -0.43 38.69
N LYS A 748 -13.48 0.80 38.18
CA LYS A 748 -14.60 1.44 37.46
C LYS A 748 -14.40 1.26 35.96
N SER A 749 -15.47 0.97 35.22
CA SER A 749 -15.40 0.94 33.76
C SER A 749 -15.39 2.37 33.18
N ALA A 750 -14.89 2.54 31.96
CA ALA A 750 -14.94 3.82 31.25
C ALA A 750 -16.39 4.37 31.09
N GLU A 751 -17.38 3.47 31.13
CA GLU A 751 -18.81 3.76 31.05
C GLU A 751 -19.40 4.37 32.33
N GLU A 752 -18.77 4.16 33.50
CA GLU A 752 -19.16 4.83 34.75
C GLU A 752 -18.60 6.26 34.82
N LEU A 753 -17.38 6.47 34.32
CA LEU A 753 -16.69 7.77 34.32
C LEU A 753 -17.43 8.81 33.46
N THR A 754 -18.00 8.39 32.33
CA THR A 754 -18.85 9.24 31.47
C THR A 754 -20.21 9.58 32.10
N LYS A 755 -20.72 8.77 33.04
CA LYS A 755 -21.94 9.07 33.81
C LYS A 755 -21.65 10.02 34.97
N SER A 756 -20.51 9.86 35.65
CA SER A 756 -20.09 10.74 36.77
C SER A 756 -19.91 12.20 36.33
N SER A 757 -19.15 12.44 35.26
CA SER A 757 -18.79 13.80 34.79
C SER A 757 -19.98 14.65 34.31
N ARG A 758 -21.14 14.05 34.01
CA ARG A 758 -22.40 14.77 33.71
C ARG A 758 -23.17 15.21 34.95
N SER A 759 -22.92 14.62 36.12
CA SER A 759 -23.66 14.89 37.36
C SER A 759 -23.23 16.22 38.02
N THR A 760 -21.91 16.40 38.21
CA THR A 760 -21.34 17.48 39.03
C THR A 760 -21.38 18.87 38.41
N LYS A 761 -21.60 19.02 37.09
CA LYS A 761 -21.71 20.34 36.42
C LYS A 761 -23.06 21.05 36.58
N SER A 762 -24.03 20.45 37.28
CA SER A 762 -25.39 21.00 37.44
C SER A 762 -25.57 21.95 38.64
N ALA A 763 -24.64 21.95 39.61
CA ALA A 763 -24.81 22.64 40.90
C ALA A 763 -23.60 23.54 41.25
N GLY A 764 -23.52 24.75 40.67
CA GLY A 764 -22.37 25.63 40.97
C GLY A 764 -22.30 27.06 40.43
N VAL A 765 -23.25 27.57 39.63
CA VAL A 765 -23.19 28.97 39.14
C VAL A 765 -24.54 29.67 39.20
N SER A 766 -24.71 30.53 40.21
CA SER A 766 -25.87 31.43 40.37
C SER A 766 -25.42 32.82 40.83
N GLY A 767 -25.94 33.88 40.21
CA GLY A 767 -25.92 35.23 40.79
C GLY A 767 -24.70 36.12 40.54
N ALA A 768 -24.26 36.28 39.28
CA ALA A 768 -23.32 37.37 38.92
C ALA A 768 -23.56 37.95 37.51
N ALA A 769 -23.48 37.13 36.46
CA ALA A 769 -23.41 37.60 35.07
C ALA A 769 -24.68 38.30 34.53
N ALA A 770 -25.86 38.02 35.10
CA ALA A 770 -27.13 38.49 34.57
C ALA A 770 -27.32 40.03 34.61
N PHE A 771 -26.62 40.74 35.50
CA PHE A 771 -26.83 42.18 35.71
C PHE A 771 -26.13 43.07 34.67
N PHE A 772 -25.09 42.59 33.98
CA PHE A 772 -24.32 43.40 33.04
C PHE A 772 -24.92 43.46 31.62
N LEU A 773 -25.67 42.43 31.21
CA LEU A 773 -26.17 42.31 29.83
C LEU A 773 -27.42 43.14 29.54
N CYS A 774 -28.24 43.47 30.55
CA CYS A 774 -29.44 44.29 30.33
C CYS A 774 -29.16 45.78 30.08
N PHE A 775 -27.97 46.30 30.44
CA PHE A 775 -27.71 47.74 30.41
C PHE A 775 -27.32 48.29 29.02
N PHE A 776 -26.89 47.42 28.09
CA PHE A 776 -26.41 47.83 26.76
C PHE A 776 -27.45 47.77 25.63
N CYS A 777 -28.65 47.23 25.87
CA CYS A 777 -29.67 47.04 24.83
C CYS A 777 -30.69 48.18 24.68
N ILE A 778 -30.55 49.28 25.44
CA ILE A 778 -31.56 50.37 25.50
C ILE A 778 -31.16 51.62 24.69
N LEU A 779 -29.90 51.78 24.30
CA LEU A 779 -29.41 52.96 23.58
C LEU A 779 -28.49 52.59 22.39
N GLY A 780 -28.98 52.82 21.17
CA GLY A 780 -28.22 52.64 19.93
C GLY A 780 -28.75 51.48 19.06
N GLY A 781 -29.44 51.80 17.98
CA GLY A 781 -29.93 50.81 17.02
C GLY A 781 -28.97 50.62 15.83
N GLY A 782 -28.93 49.41 15.28
CA GLY A 782 -28.25 49.08 14.03
C GLY A 782 -27.04 48.15 14.16
N THR A 783 -27.08 47.04 13.42
CA THR A 783 -25.90 46.24 12.99
C THR A 783 -24.85 45.87 14.04
N CYS A 784 -25.12 44.84 14.87
CA CYS A 784 -24.10 44.22 15.74
C CYS A 784 -24.12 42.67 15.77
N ALA A 785 -24.69 42.03 14.73
CA ALA A 785 -24.88 40.57 14.70
C ALA A 785 -23.68 39.74 14.17
N TYR A 786 -22.67 40.38 13.56
CA TYR A 786 -21.64 39.66 12.77
C TYR A 786 -20.26 39.53 13.46
N LEU A 787 -19.95 40.37 14.46
CA LEU A 787 -18.62 40.40 15.09
C LEU A 787 -18.50 39.58 16.38
N ALA A 788 -19.61 39.29 17.06
CA ALA A 788 -19.59 38.56 18.33
C ALA A 788 -19.18 37.07 18.19
N ARG A 789 -19.34 36.48 17.00
CA ARG A 789 -19.05 35.05 16.78
C ARG A 789 -17.54 34.76 16.65
N HIS A 790 -16.81 35.59 15.91
CA HIS A 790 -15.38 35.36 15.66
C HIS A 790 -14.45 35.59 16.86
N TRP A 791 -14.90 36.29 17.91
CA TRP A 791 -14.07 36.55 19.09
C TRP A 791 -14.03 35.39 20.10
N LEU A 792 -14.96 34.43 20.03
CA LEU A 792 -15.02 33.31 20.97
C LEU A 792 -14.21 32.09 20.50
N GLU A 793 -14.19 31.83 19.19
CA GLU A 793 -13.47 30.69 18.59
C GLU A 793 -11.94 30.91 18.63
N ALA A 794 -11.46 32.16 18.59
CA ALA A 794 -10.04 32.51 18.65
C ALA A 794 -9.37 32.27 20.02
N ALA A 795 -10.14 32.03 21.08
CA ALA A 795 -9.63 31.93 22.46
C ALA A 795 -9.27 30.49 22.90
N ILE A 796 -9.67 29.46 22.14
CA ILE A 796 -9.59 28.04 22.56
C ILE A 796 -8.50 27.27 21.78
N GLY A 797 -8.21 27.64 20.53
CA GLY A 797 -7.30 26.91 19.63
C GLY A 797 -5.80 27.22 19.78
N ARG A 798 -5.18 27.05 20.97
CA ARG A 798 -3.72 27.22 21.16
C ARG A 798 -3.03 26.25 22.17
N VAL A 799 -3.37 24.98 22.13
CA VAL A 799 -2.56 23.85 22.65
C VAL A 799 -2.84 22.64 21.72
N SER A 800 -1.89 21.86 21.18
CA SER A 800 -0.41 21.89 21.18
C SER A 800 0.10 21.58 19.74
N GLY A 801 1.38 21.21 19.57
CA GLY A 801 1.90 20.68 18.29
C GLY A 801 3.28 20.04 18.43
N ARG A 802 3.59 19.04 17.57
CA ARG A 802 4.70 18.04 17.69
C ARG A 802 4.44 17.10 18.88
N GLY A 803 4.67 15.78 18.85
CA GLY A 803 5.71 14.94 18.22
C GLY A 803 6.31 14.08 19.36
N GLN A 804 6.65 12.80 19.25
CA GLN A 804 7.07 12.02 18.08
C GLN A 804 6.72 10.50 18.23
N THR A 805 7.39 9.63 17.45
CA THR A 805 7.12 8.19 17.19
C THR A 805 7.62 7.19 18.26
N TYR A 806 7.13 5.94 18.10
CA TYR A 806 7.62 4.58 18.45
C TYR A 806 9.12 4.37 18.85
N THR A 807 9.61 3.26 19.48
CA THR A 807 9.06 1.91 19.82
C THR A 807 9.53 1.44 21.26
N SER A 808 9.85 0.21 21.73
CA SER A 808 10.07 -1.17 21.20
C SER A 808 10.01 -2.29 22.29
N PHE A 809 9.71 -3.54 21.87
CA PHE A 809 10.28 -4.89 22.17
C PHE A 809 11.45 -5.06 23.18
N SER A 810 11.75 -6.22 23.82
CA SER A 810 11.14 -7.58 23.97
C SER A 810 11.73 -8.24 25.28
N ASP A 811 11.49 -9.48 25.77
CA ASP A 811 11.19 -10.77 25.11
C ASP A 811 10.62 -11.89 26.06
N MET A 812 10.45 -13.11 25.50
CA MET A 812 9.78 -14.35 26.01
C MET A 812 10.15 -14.92 27.41
N GLY A 813 9.25 -15.73 28.00
CA GLY A 813 9.56 -16.54 29.21
C GLY A 813 8.50 -17.52 29.77
N SER A 814 8.11 -18.55 29.00
CA SER A 814 7.47 -19.83 29.43
C SER A 814 6.33 -19.87 30.49
N LEU A 815 5.14 -20.33 30.06
CA LEU A 815 4.63 -21.68 30.42
C LEU A 815 3.61 -22.17 29.38
#